data_AF-A0A969YD27-F1
#
_entry.id   AF-A0A969YD27-F1
#
_cell.length_a   1.000
_cell.length_b   1.000
_cell.length_c   1.000
_cell.angle_alpha   90.00
_cell.angle_beta   90.00
_cell.angle_gamma   90.00
#
_symmetry.space_group_name_H-M   'P 1'
#
loop_
_entity.id
_entity.type
_entity.pdbx_description
1 polymer ?
#
loop_
_entity_poly.entity_id
_entity_poly.type
_entity_poly.pdbx_seq_one_letter_code
_entity_poly.pdbx_strand_id
1 'polypeptide(L)'
;MLCPNGIQKMLYPSEHEELSTRGALARLVGEGRDPFGEFLAALKRRGFETFISWRMNEVHNVNQPNEPDLSQFWRDHPEYRVERGANPNNWMAQCLDYGLEPVREYNLRLIFEVMEKYMPDGIELDWMRFPRHLSGSSDAVWNQRHHLTEVVARVKAKADELARQRGRPMLVAVRVPSSPAGCKALGVDIGEWNRQGLIDFITASPFLSSDFSMPLAQLRRELGDRPVALYAAIEFGYAGKSHCEESIRAAALGLWDSGADGIYVFNFPCWREQQPHPFWSWVPALGDPARLRGCDLKFALINQQHRVAGIDLPVQLPVTIPPGETRVLTLSLPQSAVASDNSPDSARLDLEPAANLLCRINNKVVPIEQTFSPENLRPGDNSVALANTNAVAVTLNLVELNLGYDPAPPVLPPNTDLCFHVAANGSDQHPGTAEQPFKTLARAVAAARTARASTESASKQVVILVRGGTHYLAEPLLLDARDANTVFRAAPGEVPVISGGRPVIGWRPDVLGRWKAKVDLLDFRQLYVNGKRAARARGDCPNDVIRYGDLEFIDAKAGFLFADGAMANWRNQQNIELGFFNSWSHMICPVERILRDAQGKAIVLMRQPAFFLASRKEGVQAKLPAYIENAIELLDAPGEWYYDCPAQTLYYMPREGENMADITVVAPQLETLVRIEGTLDRPVRGVVFEGITFADATWLGPNRTGHIDVQANFTTDAKCLFSRDGSLVKQHNEYVKSPANVVLRAAECCRFERCTFTRLGGAGLDLEHGSRQTIVNRCDFFDISGSAIQIGDVQVTDHHPEDPRLIVRDNRVTNCRIHHVGVEFEDSVAVFAGYAQGTVITCNEIHDLPYSGISVGWGWGEEDAGGGAYEVIPFRYATPTPASGNRVERNHLYRLMQRRDDGGAIYILGNQPGTVIRENHIHDCGPGGPGGIYLDEGSGFIEITRNSVYRVATPMNYNNRAQDRIATCFEHDNFFAVLPDQPGFPDAVVRRAGPTATRPTAPQSPGQ
;
A
#
# COMPACT_ATOMS: atom_id res chain seq x y z
N MET A 1 -5.44 -17.98 19.67
CA MET A 1 -5.58 -17.87 21.14
C MET A 1 -6.83 -17.10 21.49
N LEU A 2 -7.65 -17.64 22.39
CA LEU A 2 -8.64 -16.87 23.15
C LEU A 2 -8.01 -16.65 24.53
N CYS A 3 -7.95 -15.40 24.98
CA CYS A 3 -7.74 -15.05 26.38
C CYS A 3 -9.06 -14.48 26.94
N PRO A 4 -10.07 -15.30 27.27
CA PRO A 4 -11.13 -14.88 28.16
C PRO A 4 -10.59 -15.13 29.56
N ASN A 5 -10.51 -14.11 30.40
CA ASN A 5 -10.08 -14.27 31.79
C ASN A 5 -11.10 -15.11 32.59
N GLY A 6 -11.11 -16.42 32.37
CA GLY A 6 -11.58 -17.46 33.28
C GLY A 6 -10.33 -18.04 33.94
N ILE A 7 -10.24 -17.88 35.25
CA ILE A 7 -9.04 -18.17 36.03
C ILE A 7 -9.11 -19.63 36.44
N GLN A 8 -8.27 -20.54 35.98
CA GLN A 8 -8.27 -21.97 36.38
C GLN A 8 -9.54 -22.82 36.07
N LYS A 9 -10.73 -22.24 35.88
CA LYS A 9 -11.92 -22.92 35.33
C LYS A 9 -11.96 -22.95 33.81
N MET A 10 -12.72 -23.90 33.25
CA MET A 10 -12.69 -24.22 31.83
C MET A 10 -13.54 -23.26 30.99
N LEU A 11 -13.04 -22.94 29.80
CA LEU A 11 -13.74 -22.11 28.80
C LEU A 11 -14.53 -22.95 27.79
N TYR A 12 -14.68 -24.23 28.11
CA TYR A 12 -15.33 -25.26 27.34
C TYR A 12 -16.02 -26.25 28.30
N PRO A 13 -17.02 -27.02 27.85
CA PRO A 13 -17.69 -28.00 28.70
C PRO A 13 -16.76 -29.17 29.04
N SER A 14 -16.03 -29.09 30.15
CA SER A 14 -15.13 -30.15 30.64
C SER A 14 -15.89 -31.17 31.50
N GLU A 15 -15.41 -32.42 31.50
CA GLU A 15 -15.82 -33.53 32.37
C GLU A 15 -15.03 -33.56 33.69
N HIS A 16 -13.99 -32.74 33.80
CA HIS A 16 -13.00 -32.82 34.88
C HIS A 16 -12.86 -31.54 35.71
N GLU A 17 -13.35 -30.41 35.22
CA GLU A 17 -13.33 -29.12 35.94
C GLU A 17 -14.55 -28.27 35.56
N GLU A 18 -14.95 -27.35 36.45
CA GLU A 18 -16.10 -26.50 36.26
C GLU A 18 -15.92 -25.51 35.10
N LEU A 19 -17.03 -25.19 34.43
CA LEU A 19 -17.08 -24.15 33.42
C LEU A 19 -16.99 -22.76 34.09
N SER A 20 -16.21 -21.87 33.49
CA SER A 20 -16.18 -20.45 33.87
C SER A 20 -17.59 -19.86 33.82
N THR A 21 -17.98 -19.17 34.89
CA THR A 21 -19.32 -18.55 34.99
C THR A 21 -19.35 -17.13 34.43
N ARG A 22 -18.21 -16.60 33.96
CA ARG A 22 -18.11 -15.27 33.37
C ARG A 22 -18.80 -15.16 32.01
N GLY A 23 -19.43 -14.01 31.80
CA GLY A 23 -20.05 -13.64 30.52
C GLY A 23 -21.20 -14.56 30.13
N ALA A 24 -21.39 -14.76 28.82
CA ALA A 24 -22.46 -15.59 28.28
C ALA A 24 -22.09 -17.08 28.17
N LEU A 25 -20.87 -17.48 28.56
CA LEU A 25 -20.34 -18.82 28.29
C LEU A 25 -21.21 -19.91 28.92
N ALA A 26 -21.52 -19.80 30.21
CA ALA A 26 -22.36 -20.77 30.91
C ALA A 26 -23.77 -20.89 30.31
N ARG A 27 -24.36 -19.78 29.88
CA ARG A 27 -25.65 -19.78 29.18
C ARG A 27 -25.57 -20.52 27.84
N LEU A 28 -24.57 -20.21 27.02
CA LEU A 28 -24.40 -20.82 25.70
C LEU A 28 -24.15 -22.33 25.79
N VAL A 29 -23.31 -22.75 26.75
CA VAL A 29 -23.09 -24.18 27.01
C VAL A 29 -24.37 -24.85 27.53
N GLY A 30 -25.13 -24.19 28.41
CA GLY A 30 -26.45 -24.66 28.86
C GLY A 30 -27.48 -24.78 27.74
N GLU A 31 -27.34 -24.00 26.66
CA GLU A 31 -28.13 -24.10 25.43
C GLU A 31 -27.65 -25.23 24.49
N GLY A 32 -26.67 -26.03 24.91
CA GLY A 32 -26.09 -27.13 24.12
C GLY A 32 -25.06 -26.70 23.09
N ARG A 33 -24.53 -25.47 23.18
CA ARG A 33 -23.49 -24.97 22.27
C ARG A 33 -22.09 -25.15 22.83
N ASP A 34 -21.11 -25.27 21.94
CA ASP A 34 -19.68 -25.25 22.29
C ASP A 34 -18.99 -24.09 21.57
N PRO A 35 -19.01 -22.87 22.14
CA PRO A 35 -18.45 -21.70 21.49
C PRO A 35 -16.95 -21.83 21.16
N PHE A 36 -16.19 -22.57 21.98
CA PHE A 36 -14.77 -22.78 21.74
C PHE A 36 -14.53 -23.72 20.56
N GLY A 37 -15.27 -24.83 20.49
CA GLY A 37 -15.25 -25.74 19.34
C GLY A 37 -15.73 -25.07 18.04
N GLU A 38 -16.81 -24.30 18.11
CA GLU A 38 -17.34 -23.52 16.98
C GLU A 38 -16.29 -22.52 16.45
N PHE A 39 -15.57 -21.86 17.35
CA PHE A 39 -14.47 -20.96 16.99
C PHE A 39 -13.32 -21.67 16.27
N LEU A 40 -12.85 -22.81 16.81
CA LEU A 40 -11.80 -23.60 16.16
C LEU A 40 -12.23 -24.09 14.77
N ALA A 41 -13.49 -24.54 14.62
CA ALA A 41 -14.03 -24.95 13.34
C ALA A 41 -14.10 -23.77 12.34
N ALA A 42 -14.42 -22.56 12.82
CA ALA A 42 -14.46 -21.35 11.99
C ALA A 42 -13.08 -20.90 11.53
N LEU A 43 -12.02 -21.14 12.31
CA LEU A 43 -10.63 -20.89 11.91
C LEU A 43 -10.18 -21.90 10.84
N LYS A 44 -10.44 -23.19 11.05
CA LYS A 44 -10.10 -24.26 10.08
C LYS A 44 -10.78 -24.03 8.72
N ARG A 45 -12.06 -23.62 8.70
CA ARG A 45 -12.77 -23.28 7.45
C ARG A 45 -12.13 -22.14 6.65
N ARG A 46 -11.34 -21.28 7.32
CA ARG A 46 -10.60 -20.17 6.71
C ARG A 46 -9.15 -20.52 6.34
N GLY A 47 -8.77 -21.78 6.46
CA GLY A 47 -7.42 -22.26 6.10
C GLY A 47 -6.35 -22.01 7.16
N PHE A 48 -6.70 -21.61 8.39
CA PHE A 48 -5.72 -21.46 9.47
C PHE A 48 -5.38 -22.79 10.13
N GLU A 49 -4.10 -22.99 10.43
CA GLU A 49 -3.66 -24.00 11.38
C GLU A 49 -4.06 -23.60 12.80
N THR A 50 -4.57 -24.55 13.58
CA THR A 50 -5.17 -24.27 14.89
C THR A 50 -4.37 -24.87 16.04
N PHE A 51 -3.86 -23.99 16.90
CA PHE A 51 -3.20 -24.35 18.15
C PHE A 51 -4.06 -23.99 19.36
N ILE A 52 -4.10 -24.89 20.33
CA ILE A 52 -4.64 -24.60 21.67
C ILE A 52 -3.45 -24.32 22.58
N SER A 53 -3.40 -23.13 23.17
CA SER A 53 -2.35 -22.75 24.13
C SER A 53 -2.87 -22.93 25.55
N TRP A 54 -2.21 -23.80 26.31
CA TRP A 54 -2.57 -24.19 27.68
C TRP A 54 -1.71 -23.44 28.68
N ARG A 55 -2.34 -22.64 29.55
CA ARG A 55 -1.64 -21.93 30.63
C ARG A 55 -1.26 -22.91 31.73
N MET A 56 0.04 -23.09 31.95
CA MET A 56 0.52 -24.14 32.84
C MET A 56 0.23 -23.87 34.32
N ASN A 57 0.07 -22.61 34.75
CA ASN A 57 -0.06 -22.28 36.17
C ASN A 57 -0.79 -20.95 36.42
N GLU A 58 -2.02 -20.85 35.93
CA GLU A 58 -2.80 -19.61 36.03
C GLU A 58 -3.18 -19.27 37.50
N VAL A 59 -2.92 -18.03 37.92
CA VAL A 59 -3.08 -17.53 39.30
C VAL A 59 -3.56 -16.07 39.38
N HIS A 60 -4.19 -15.54 38.33
CA HIS A 60 -4.87 -14.24 38.43
C HIS A 60 -5.84 -14.22 39.63
N ASN A 61 -5.91 -13.09 40.33
CA ASN A 61 -6.86 -12.84 41.43
C ASN A 61 -6.87 -13.87 42.57
N VAL A 62 -5.83 -14.69 42.74
CA VAL A 62 -5.71 -15.65 43.86
C VAL A 62 -5.76 -15.00 45.25
N ASN A 63 -5.56 -13.68 45.32
CA ASN A 63 -5.74 -12.88 46.52
C ASN A 63 -7.21 -12.53 46.83
N GLN A 64 -8.16 -12.89 45.97
CA GLN A 64 -9.59 -12.64 46.13
C GLN A 64 -10.31 -13.93 46.54
N PRO A 65 -10.72 -14.10 47.82
CA PRO A 65 -11.27 -15.37 48.31
C PRO A 65 -12.52 -15.87 47.57
N ASN A 66 -13.29 -14.94 46.98
CA ASN A 66 -14.56 -15.23 46.30
C ASN A 66 -14.45 -15.18 44.77
N GLU A 67 -13.24 -15.20 44.19
CA GLU A 67 -13.07 -15.19 42.73
C GLU A 67 -13.78 -16.42 42.11
N PRO A 68 -14.87 -16.21 41.34
CA PRO A 68 -15.74 -17.30 40.89
C PRO A 68 -15.05 -18.34 40.02
N ASP A 69 -13.95 -17.96 39.37
CA ASP A 69 -13.27 -18.88 38.47
C ASP A 69 -12.18 -19.72 39.13
N LEU A 70 -11.63 -19.37 40.30
CA LEU A 70 -10.59 -20.19 40.94
C LEU A 70 -11.03 -21.66 41.09
N SER A 71 -10.19 -22.59 40.61
CA SER A 71 -10.48 -24.03 40.63
C SER A 71 -10.65 -24.54 42.06
N GLN A 72 -11.54 -25.52 42.23
CA GLN A 72 -11.73 -26.15 43.53
C GLN A 72 -10.45 -26.89 43.97
N PHE A 73 -9.71 -27.47 43.01
CA PHE A 73 -8.43 -28.10 43.26
C PHE A 73 -7.40 -27.16 43.91
N TRP A 74 -7.26 -25.93 43.41
CA TRP A 74 -6.35 -24.95 44.01
C TRP A 74 -6.81 -24.47 45.40
N ARG A 75 -8.13 -24.37 45.60
CA ARG A 75 -8.74 -23.95 46.88
C ARG A 75 -8.51 -24.98 47.98
N ASP A 76 -8.73 -26.25 47.66
CA ASP A 76 -8.67 -27.35 48.63
C ASP A 76 -7.23 -27.76 48.98
N HIS A 77 -6.25 -27.39 48.14
CA HIS A 77 -4.86 -27.83 48.28
C HIS A 77 -3.84 -26.68 48.40
N PRO A 78 -3.89 -25.85 49.45
CA PRO A 78 -2.86 -24.83 49.70
C PRO A 78 -1.45 -25.41 49.89
N GLU A 79 -1.33 -26.68 50.31
CA GLU A 79 -0.07 -27.41 50.46
C GLU A 79 0.63 -27.71 49.13
N TYR A 80 -0.09 -27.63 48.01
CA TYR A 80 0.43 -27.86 46.66
C TYR A 80 1.04 -26.60 46.03
N ARG A 81 1.18 -25.50 46.76
CA ARG A 81 1.75 -24.25 46.24
C ARG A 81 3.28 -24.21 46.37
N VAL A 82 3.92 -23.51 45.42
CA VAL A 82 5.38 -23.34 45.34
C VAL A 82 5.98 -22.58 46.53
N GLU A 83 5.21 -21.72 47.19
CA GLU A 83 5.57 -21.12 48.47
C GLU A 83 4.41 -21.21 49.47
N ARG A 84 4.50 -22.21 50.35
CA ARG A 84 3.49 -22.49 51.37
C ARG A 84 3.42 -21.36 52.40
N GLY A 85 2.21 -20.84 52.62
CA GLY A 85 1.97 -19.76 53.59
C GLY A 85 2.40 -18.36 53.13
N ALA A 86 2.81 -18.20 51.86
CA ALA A 86 3.17 -16.90 51.32
C ALA A 86 1.97 -15.95 51.24
N ASN A 87 2.26 -14.64 51.25
CA ASN A 87 1.26 -13.59 51.09
C ASN A 87 0.44 -13.82 49.79
N PRO A 88 -0.89 -13.91 49.85
CA PRO A 88 -1.73 -14.09 48.67
C PRO A 88 -1.57 -13.01 47.59
N ASN A 89 -1.13 -11.80 47.96
CA ASN A 89 -0.84 -10.73 47.00
C ASN A 89 0.40 -11.00 46.14
N ASN A 90 1.28 -11.93 46.54
CA ASN A 90 2.32 -12.45 45.68
C ASN A 90 1.77 -13.62 44.86
N TRP A 91 1.14 -13.32 43.72
CA TRP A 91 0.48 -14.34 42.90
C TRP A 91 1.45 -15.45 42.45
N MET A 92 2.70 -15.10 42.12
CA MET A 92 3.73 -16.07 41.73
C MET A 92 4.05 -17.08 42.83
N ALA A 93 3.93 -16.68 44.11
CA ALA A 93 4.10 -17.58 45.24
C ALA A 93 2.93 -18.57 45.42
N GLN A 94 1.77 -18.27 44.81
CA GLN A 94 0.57 -19.09 44.89
C GLN A 94 0.43 -20.11 43.75
N CYS A 95 1.38 -20.14 42.81
CA CYS A 95 1.44 -21.13 41.74
C CYS A 95 1.51 -22.56 42.30
N LEU A 96 0.93 -23.53 41.59
CA LEU A 96 1.01 -24.94 41.95
C LEU A 96 2.42 -25.50 41.70
N ASP A 97 2.87 -26.42 42.55
CA ASP A 97 4.18 -27.04 42.52
C ASP A 97 4.16 -28.35 41.73
N TYR A 98 4.66 -28.30 40.50
CA TYR A 98 4.80 -29.44 39.60
C TYR A 98 5.81 -30.49 40.08
N GLY A 99 6.59 -30.21 41.13
CA GLY A 99 7.38 -31.23 41.83
C GLY A 99 6.49 -32.31 42.46
N LEU A 100 5.23 -31.99 42.74
CA LEU A 100 4.25 -32.88 43.32
C LEU A 100 3.44 -33.61 42.23
N GLU A 101 3.42 -34.93 42.30
CA GLU A 101 2.70 -35.79 41.34
C GLU A 101 1.20 -35.44 41.21
N PRO A 102 0.43 -35.19 42.30
CA PRO A 102 -0.98 -34.80 42.18
C PRO A 102 -1.22 -33.55 41.32
N VAL A 103 -0.29 -32.59 41.33
CA VAL A 103 -0.37 -31.37 40.50
C VAL A 103 -0.15 -31.72 39.03
N ARG A 104 0.81 -32.61 38.72
CA ARG A 104 1.08 -33.04 37.34
C ARG A 104 -0.09 -33.83 36.77
N GLU A 105 -0.65 -34.78 37.53
CA GLU A 105 -1.80 -35.58 37.10
C GLU A 105 -3.04 -34.72 36.84
N TYR A 106 -3.33 -33.76 37.73
CA TYR A 106 -4.46 -32.84 37.54
C TYR A 106 -4.36 -32.07 36.23
N ASN A 107 -3.20 -31.47 35.94
CA ASN A 107 -2.98 -30.69 34.72
C ASN A 107 -2.97 -31.57 33.47
N LEU A 108 -2.28 -32.71 33.49
CA LEU A 108 -2.19 -33.61 32.33
C LEU A 108 -3.56 -34.16 31.93
N ARG A 109 -4.42 -34.47 32.91
CA ARG A 109 -5.79 -34.93 32.64
C ARG A 109 -6.59 -33.89 31.84
N LEU A 110 -6.50 -32.62 32.20
CA LEU A 110 -7.21 -31.54 31.50
C LEU A 110 -6.60 -31.23 30.12
N ILE A 111 -5.27 -31.29 30.00
CA ILE A 111 -4.59 -31.15 28.71
C ILE A 111 -5.00 -32.28 27.76
N PHE A 112 -5.07 -33.53 28.25
CA PHE A 112 -5.45 -34.66 27.41
C PHE A 112 -6.91 -34.57 26.97
N GLU A 113 -7.81 -34.14 27.85
CA GLU A 113 -9.21 -33.90 27.52
C GLU A 113 -9.35 -32.91 26.36
N VAL A 114 -8.68 -31.75 26.42
CA VAL A 114 -8.81 -30.73 25.37
C VAL A 114 -8.20 -31.20 24.04
N MET A 115 -7.12 -31.98 24.08
CA MET A 115 -6.49 -32.57 22.90
C MET A 115 -7.41 -33.59 22.22
N GLU A 116 -8.02 -34.49 22.99
CA GLU A 116 -8.95 -35.52 22.51
C GLU A 116 -10.24 -34.91 21.98
N LYS A 117 -10.81 -33.95 22.72
CA LYS A 117 -12.11 -33.33 22.40
C LYS A 117 -12.07 -32.52 21.11
N TYR A 118 -11.01 -31.73 20.91
CA TYR A 118 -10.96 -30.76 19.81
C TYR A 118 -10.05 -31.15 18.65
N MET A 119 -9.14 -32.12 18.86
CA MET A 119 -8.17 -32.58 17.87
C MET A 119 -7.50 -31.40 17.12
N PRO A 120 -6.89 -30.45 17.85
CA PRO A 120 -6.25 -29.27 17.24
C PRO A 120 -5.03 -29.68 16.42
N ASP A 121 -4.55 -28.82 15.51
CA ASP A 121 -3.36 -29.13 14.73
C ASP A 121 -2.11 -29.19 15.62
N GLY A 122 -2.09 -28.42 16.72
CA GLY A 122 -1.15 -28.62 17.83
C GLY A 122 -1.61 -28.09 19.18
N ILE A 123 -0.82 -28.36 20.21
CA ILE A 123 -0.96 -27.88 21.59
C ILE A 123 0.29 -27.08 21.97
N GLU A 124 0.12 -25.92 22.59
CA GLU A 124 1.23 -25.13 23.17
C GLU A 124 1.15 -25.19 24.69
N LEU A 125 2.25 -25.54 25.36
CA LEU A 125 2.38 -25.47 26.82
C LEU A 125 2.96 -24.11 27.20
N ASP A 126 2.12 -23.23 27.73
CA ASP A 126 2.48 -21.86 28.09
C ASP A 126 3.04 -21.80 29.52
N TRP A 127 4.34 -22.08 29.61
CA TRP A 127 5.09 -21.99 30.87
C TRP A 127 5.28 -20.55 31.35
N MET A 128 4.91 -19.54 30.56
CA MET A 128 4.96 -18.14 30.97
C MET A 128 3.67 -17.66 31.64
N ARG A 129 2.69 -18.55 31.87
CA ARG A 129 1.41 -18.22 32.53
C ARG A 129 1.07 -19.17 33.68
N PHE A 130 1.30 -18.79 34.94
CA PHE A 130 2.29 -17.83 35.40
C PHE A 130 3.65 -18.53 35.53
N PRO A 131 4.78 -17.80 35.42
CA PRO A 131 6.07 -18.44 35.18
C PRO A 131 6.61 -19.41 36.26
N ARG A 132 6.01 -19.54 37.45
CA ARG A 132 6.61 -20.35 38.52
C ARG A 132 5.96 -21.73 38.61
N HIS A 133 6.77 -22.79 38.60
CA HIS A 133 6.27 -24.17 38.54
C HIS A 133 6.87 -25.11 39.59
N LEU A 134 7.98 -24.73 40.24
CA LEU A 134 8.71 -25.58 41.18
C LEU A 134 9.09 -24.79 42.44
N SER A 135 9.09 -25.49 43.58
CA SER A 135 9.52 -24.92 44.87
C SER A 135 11.04 -24.79 44.99
N GLY A 136 11.49 -23.77 45.73
CA GLY A 136 12.90 -23.58 46.12
C GLY A 136 13.61 -22.41 45.43
N SER A 137 14.92 -22.30 45.69
CA SER A 137 15.82 -21.35 45.01
C SER A 137 16.05 -21.74 43.55
N SER A 138 16.60 -20.85 42.72
CA SER A 138 16.86 -21.14 41.30
C SER A 138 17.69 -22.41 41.07
N ASP A 139 18.69 -22.70 41.91
CA ASP A 139 19.46 -23.94 41.80
C ASP A 139 18.65 -25.18 42.23
N ALA A 140 17.82 -25.06 43.28
CA ALA A 140 16.92 -26.14 43.69
C ALA A 140 15.85 -26.42 42.63
N VAL A 141 15.32 -25.37 41.99
CA VAL A 141 14.39 -25.45 40.86
C VAL A 141 15.05 -26.15 39.68
N TRP A 142 16.28 -25.76 39.31
CA TRP A 142 17.01 -26.42 38.23
C TRP A 142 17.28 -27.91 38.51
N ASN A 143 17.58 -28.27 39.76
CA ASN A 143 17.77 -29.69 40.13
C ASN A 143 16.47 -30.51 40.02
N GLN A 144 15.30 -29.86 40.08
CA GLN A 144 13.97 -30.48 39.98
C GLN A 144 13.36 -30.43 38.57
N ARG A 145 14.07 -29.87 37.56
CA ARG A 145 13.58 -29.69 36.18
C ARG A 145 13.07 -30.96 35.47
N HIS A 146 13.49 -32.13 35.92
CA HIS A 146 13.04 -33.41 35.37
C HIS A 146 11.52 -33.62 35.53
N HIS A 147 10.89 -33.01 36.56
CA HIS A 147 9.43 -33.05 36.71
C HIS A 147 8.70 -32.30 35.58
N LEU A 148 9.23 -31.16 35.12
CA LEU A 148 8.63 -30.45 33.98
C LEU A 148 8.87 -31.22 32.68
N THR A 149 10.04 -31.84 32.53
CA THR A 149 10.36 -32.72 31.39
C THR A 149 9.39 -33.90 31.29
N GLU A 150 9.01 -34.50 32.43
CA GLU A 150 8.01 -35.56 32.48
C GLU A 150 6.66 -35.10 31.91
N VAL A 151 6.20 -33.89 32.25
CA VAL A 151 4.95 -33.32 31.72
C VAL A 151 5.02 -33.17 30.20
N VAL A 152 6.07 -32.54 29.67
CA VAL A 152 6.23 -32.35 28.21
C VAL A 152 6.32 -33.71 27.50
N ALA A 153 7.02 -34.69 28.07
CA ALA A 153 7.13 -36.03 27.51
C ALA A 153 5.77 -36.74 27.43
N ARG A 154 4.94 -36.63 28.47
CA ARG A 154 3.61 -37.23 28.50
C ARG A 154 2.63 -36.55 27.53
N VAL A 155 2.73 -35.22 27.39
CA VAL A 155 1.97 -34.48 26.35
C VAL A 155 2.39 -34.91 24.96
N LYS A 156 3.70 -35.05 24.69
CA LYS A 156 4.20 -35.54 23.41
C LYS A 156 3.71 -36.95 23.10
N ALA A 157 3.78 -37.86 24.07
CA ALA A 157 3.28 -39.22 23.91
C ALA A 157 1.78 -39.23 23.54
N LYS A 158 0.97 -38.37 24.16
CA LYS A 158 -0.44 -38.22 23.81
C LYS A 158 -0.65 -37.63 22.42
N ALA A 159 0.14 -36.61 22.04
CA ALA A 159 0.09 -36.02 20.71
C ALA A 159 0.41 -37.06 19.62
N ASP A 160 1.40 -37.93 19.84
CA ASP A 160 1.78 -39.00 18.91
C ASP A 160 0.74 -40.13 18.84
N GLU A 161 0.04 -40.42 19.95
CA GLU A 161 -1.14 -41.29 19.96
C GLU A 161 -2.26 -40.72 19.08
N LEU A 162 -2.66 -39.46 19.31
CA LEU A 162 -3.74 -38.82 18.56
C LEU A 162 -3.36 -38.58 17.09
N ALA A 163 -2.09 -38.29 16.80
CA ALA A 163 -1.57 -38.17 15.44
C ALA A 163 -1.74 -39.47 14.65
N ARG A 164 -1.47 -40.63 15.28
CA ARG A 164 -1.70 -41.95 14.67
C ARG A 164 -3.19 -42.22 14.44
N GLN A 165 -4.06 -41.83 15.36
CA GLN A 165 -5.51 -42.00 15.21
C GLN A 165 -6.07 -41.19 14.03
N ARG A 166 -5.57 -39.96 13.83
CA ARG A 166 -6.10 -39.03 12.82
C ARG A 166 -5.34 -39.02 11.48
N GLY A 167 -4.23 -39.74 11.37
CA GLY A 167 -3.42 -39.82 10.16
C GLY A 167 -2.67 -38.53 9.78
N ARG A 168 -2.52 -37.58 10.71
CA ARG A 168 -1.77 -36.32 10.51
C ARG A 168 -1.08 -35.87 11.80
N PRO A 169 0.13 -35.27 11.74
CA PRO A 169 0.90 -34.86 12.92
C PRO A 169 0.09 -33.96 13.86
N MET A 170 0.28 -34.11 15.17
CA MET A 170 -0.17 -33.16 16.18
C MET A 170 1.05 -32.53 16.83
N LEU A 171 1.23 -31.23 16.62
CA LEU A 171 2.45 -30.53 17.01
C LEU A 171 2.40 -30.15 18.50
N VAL A 172 3.56 -30.20 19.16
CA VAL A 172 3.75 -29.77 20.55
C VAL A 172 4.65 -28.55 20.59
N ALA A 173 4.13 -27.43 21.05
CA ALA A 173 4.86 -26.20 21.22
C ALA A 173 5.04 -25.86 22.69
N VAL A 174 6.02 -25.01 22.99
CA VAL A 174 6.23 -24.48 24.35
C VAL A 174 6.48 -22.99 24.29
N ARG A 175 5.91 -22.24 25.23
CA ARG A 175 6.24 -20.83 25.45
C ARG A 175 7.05 -20.68 26.73
N VAL A 176 8.23 -20.07 26.63
CA VAL A 176 9.27 -20.09 27.67
C VAL A 176 9.94 -18.72 27.83
N PRO A 177 10.78 -18.51 28.87
CA PRO A 177 11.51 -17.25 29.03
C PRO A 177 12.38 -16.87 27.84
N SER A 178 12.58 -15.57 27.64
CA SER A 178 13.38 -15.02 26.55
C SER A 178 14.90 -15.22 26.68
N SER A 179 15.39 -15.83 27.76
CA SER A 179 16.83 -16.05 27.99
C SER A 179 17.14 -17.41 28.63
N PRO A 180 18.36 -17.96 28.41
CA PRO A 180 18.82 -19.17 29.11
C PRO A 180 18.78 -19.06 30.63
N ALA A 181 19.15 -17.89 31.17
CA ALA A 181 19.11 -17.63 32.61
C ALA A 181 17.67 -17.71 33.17
N GLY A 182 16.70 -17.14 32.45
CA GLY A 182 15.29 -17.25 32.81
C GLY A 182 14.78 -18.68 32.71
N CYS A 183 15.15 -19.43 31.67
CA CYS A 183 14.83 -20.86 31.55
C CYS A 183 15.37 -21.66 32.75
N LYS A 184 16.63 -21.40 33.13
CA LYS A 184 17.24 -22.02 34.31
C LYS A 184 16.51 -21.66 35.60
N ALA A 185 16.15 -20.39 35.79
CA ALA A 185 15.43 -19.92 36.97
C ALA A 185 14.05 -20.59 37.15
N LEU A 186 13.44 -21.08 36.06
CA LEU A 186 12.15 -21.76 36.08
C LEU A 186 12.22 -23.28 35.98
N GLY A 187 13.40 -23.87 35.79
CA GLY A 187 13.56 -25.31 35.59
C GLY A 187 13.09 -25.77 34.21
N VAL A 188 13.08 -24.87 33.22
CA VAL A 188 12.70 -25.16 31.83
C VAL A 188 13.96 -25.60 31.08
N ASP A 189 14.07 -26.90 30.78
CA ASP A 189 15.23 -27.50 30.11
C ASP A 189 14.98 -27.70 28.61
N ILE A 190 15.00 -26.59 27.87
CA ILE A 190 14.68 -26.60 26.43
C ILE A 190 15.64 -27.47 25.61
N GLY A 191 16.89 -27.59 26.04
CA GLY A 191 17.89 -28.43 25.40
C GLY A 191 17.54 -29.90 25.56
N GLU A 192 17.16 -30.31 26.77
CA GLU A 192 16.69 -31.67 27.04
C GLU A 192 15.42 -32.02 26.25
N TRP A 193 14.45 -31.12 26.23
CA TRP A 193 13.20 -31.31 25.49
C TRP A 193 13.45 -31.45 23.99
N ASN A 194 14.33 -30.61 23.44
CA ASN A 194 14.69 -30.68 22.03
C ASN A 194 15.46 -31.96 21.70
N ARG A 195 16.42 -32.36 22.54
CA ARG A 195 17.23 -33.57 22.38
C ARG A 195 16.39 -34.85 22.40
N GLN A 196 15.34 -34.89 23.23
CA GLN A 196 14.40 -36.01 23.30
C GLN A 196 13.31 -35.96 22.21
N GLY A 197 13.24 -34.89 21.40
CA GLY A 197 12.21 -34.75 20.37
C GLY A 197 10.81 -34.45 20.92
N LEU A 198 10.73 -33.81 22.09
CA LEU A 198 9.46 -33.58 22.79
C LEU A 198 8.67 -32.36 22.28
N ILE A 199 9.34 -31.47 21.54
CA ILE A 199 8.79 -30.20 21.07
C ILE A 199 9.01 -30.04 19.56
N ASP A 200 8.09 -29.38 18.87
CA ASP A 200 8.13 -29.12 17.43
C ASP A 200 8.51 -27.65 17.13
N PHE A 201 8.15 -26.72 18.01
CA PHE A 201 8.69 -25.35 18.05
C PHE A 201 8.64 -24.74 19.44
N ILE A 202 9.35 -23.62 19.62
CA ILE A 202 9.44 -22.88 20.88
C ILE A 202 9.16 -21.39 20.65
N THR A 203 8.47 -20.78 21.60
CA THR A 203 8.20 -19.34 21.65
C THR A 203 8.97 -18.72 22.82
N ALA A 204 10.00 -17.93 22.52
CA ALA A 204 10.70 -17.10 23.50
C ALA A 204 9.86 -15.87 23.83
N SER A 205 9.55 -15.68 25.12
CA SER A 205 8.62 -14.65 25.57
C SER A 205 9.05 -14.03 26.88
N PRO A 206 8.94 -12.70 27.03
CA PRO A 206 8.88 -12.09 28.34
C PRO A 206 7.52 -12.38 28.98
N PHE A 207 7.35 -12.03 30.25
CA PHE A 207 6.08 -12.26 30.94
C PHE A 207 4.93 -11.41 30.38
N LEU A 208 5.01 -10.08 30.45
CA LEU A 208 3.90 -9.17 30.09
C LEU A 208 4.35 -7.82 29.51
N SER A 209 5.65 -7.67 29.22
CA SER A 209 6.24 -6.42 28.71
C SER A 209 7.20 -6.77 27.58
N SER A 210 6.93 -6.29 26.38
CA SER A 210 7.68 -6.59 25.16
C SER A 210 9.12 -6.12 25.28
N ASP A 211 10.06 -6.97 24.87
CA ASP A 211 11.44 -6.57 24.61
C ASP A 211 11.60 -6.23 23.12
N PHE A 212 12.38 -5.20 22.81
CA PHE A 212 12.75 -4.83 21.43
C PHE A 212 13.93 -5.64 20.89
N SER A 213 14.58 -6.44 21.74
CA SER A 213 15.70 -7.32 21.40
C SER A 213 15.75 -8.45 22.42
N MET A 214 16.04 -9.66 21.95
CA MET A 214 16.14 -10.85 22.80
C MET A 214 17.43 -11.62 22.51
N PRO A 215 18.03 -12.30 23.49
CA PRO A 215 19.22 -13.12 23.28
C PRO A 215 18.90 -14.46 22.58
N LEU A 216 18.18 -14.44 21.46
CA LEU A 216 17.70 -15.64 20.77
C LEU A 216 18.85 -16.51 20.25
N ALA A 217 19.96 -15.90 19.82
CA ALA A 217 21.17 -16.64 19.46
C ALA A 217 21.74 -17.46 20.64
N GLN A 218 21.52 -17.03 21.88
CA GLN A 218 21.91 -17.79 23.07
C GLN A 218 20.94 -18.95 23.31
N LEU A 219 19.62 -18.71 23.23
CA LEU A 219 18.61 -19.75 23.33
C LEU A 219 18.79 -20.83 22.26
N ARG A 220 19.12 -20.45 21.02
CA ARG A 220 19.37 -21.38 19.93
C ARG A 220 20.54 -22.31 20.21
N ARG A 221 21.57 -21.85 20.93
CA ARG A 221 22.66 -22.72 21.38
C ARG A 221 22.23 -23.71 22.45
N GLU A 222 21.37 -23.29 23.38
CA GLU A 222 20.83 -24.19 24.43
C GLU A 222 19.94 -25.29 23.84
N LEU A 223 19.23 -25.02 22.74
CA LEU A 223 18.42 -26.02 22.05
C LEU A 223 19.26 -27.14 21.43
N GLY A 224 20.54 -26.92 21.14
CA GLY A 224 21.42 -27.91 20.50
C GLY A 224 21.13 -28.09 19.00
N ASP A 225 21.62 -29.19 18.43
CA ASP A 225 21.75 -29.35 16.97
C ASP A 225 20.46 -29.75 16.23
N ARG A 226 19.42 -30.25 16.94
CA ARG A 226 18.17 -30.61 16.27
C ARG A 226 17.43 -29.34 15.85
N PRO A 227 17.13 -29.16 14.55
CA PRO A 227 16.43 -27.96 14.10
C PRO A 227 15.03 -27.90 14.69
N VAL A 228 14.73 -26.78 15.33
CA VAL A 228 13.44 -26.45 15.93
C VAL A 228 13.20 -24.97 15.70
N ALA A 229 11.99 -24.60 15.27
CA ALA A 229 11.67 -23.21 15.01
C ALA A 229 11.61 -22.42 16.33
N LEU A 230 12.25 -21.25 16.35
CA LEU A 230 12.31 -20.34 17.48
C LEU A 230 11.54 -19.05 17.16
N TYR A 231 10.32 -18.98 17.67
CA TYR A 231 9.47 -17.80 17.58
C TYR A 231 9.79 -16.81 18.70
N ALA A 232 9.56 -15.52 18.45
CA ALA A 232 9.75 -14.47 19.44
C ALA A 232 8.43 -13.74 19.70
N ALA A 233 8.06 -13.62 20.97
CA ALA A 233 6.78 -13.05 21.37
C ALA A 233 6.82 -11.53 21.57
N ILE A 234 5.81 -10.86 21.02
CA ILE A 234 5.42 -9.49 21.35
C ILE A 234 4.24 -9.57 22.33
N GLU A 235 4.39 -8.90 23.48
CA GLU A 235 3.37 -8.78 24.53
C GLU A 235 2.50 -7.52 24.32
N PHE A 236 1.50 -7.32 25.19
CA PHE A 236 0.49 -6.26 25.02
C PHE A 236 0.98 -4.81 25.09
N GLY A 237 2.21 -4.62 25.50
CA GLY A 237 2.78 -3.32 25.68
C GLY A 237 4.23 -3.42 26.07
N TYR A 238 4.84 -2.27 26.29
CA TYR A 238 6.21 -2.12 26.71
C TYR A 238 6.27 -1.04 27.79
N ALA A 239 7.05 -1.27 28.84
CA ALA A 239 7.30 -0.28 29.90
C ALA A 239 6.03 0.37 30.52
N GLY A 240 4.89 -0.34 30.54
CA GLY A 240 3.61 0.17 31.03
C GLY A 240 2.74 0.89 29.99
N LYS A 241 3.20 1.04 28.74
CA LYS A 241 2.44 1.59 27.60
C LYS A 241 1.95 0.50 26.67
N SER A 242 0.81 0.69 26.03
CA SER A 242 0.39 -0.14 24.91
C SER A 242 1.19 0.19 23.65
N HIS A 243 1.29 -0.78 22.74
CA HIS A 243 1.94 -0.57 21.46
C HIS A 243 1.18 0.42 20.56
N CYS A 244 1.93 1.33 19.92
CA CYS A 244 1.54 2.00 18.68
C CYS A 244 2.18 1.28 17.46
N GLU A 245 1.77 1.63 16.25
CA GLU A 245 2.23 0.99 15.01
C GLU A 245 3.77 1.01 14.90
N GLU A 246 4.40 2.16 15.14
CA GLU A 246 5.86 2.33 15.07
C GLU A 246 6.59 1.47 16.10
N SER A 247 6.00 1.29 17.28
CA SER A 247 6.60 0.49 18.36
C SER A 247 6.47 -1.01 18.11
N ILE A 248 5.36 -1.49 17.54
CA ILE A 248 5.22 -2.90 17.21
C ILE A 248 6.08 -3.29 16.01
N ARG A 249 6.21 -2.40 15.01
CA ARG A 249 7.18 -2.57 13.92
C ARG A 249 8.60 -2.66 14.46
N ALA A 250 8.97 -1.74 15.36
CA ALA A 250 10.28 -1.73 15.99
C ALA A 250 10.54 -3.00 16.79
N ALA A 251 9.56 -3.49 17.55
CA ALA A 251 9.65 -4.76 18.27
C ALA A 251 9.85 -5.93 17.29
N ALA A 252 8.97 -6.09 16.29
CA ALA A 252 9.07 -7.17 15.30
C ALA A 252 10.41 -7.14 14.55
N LEU A 253 10.84 -5.97 14.06
CA LEU A 253 12.11 -5.81 13.36
C LEU A 253 13.30 -6.18 14.26
N GLY A 254 13.26 -5.75 15.52
CA GLY A 254 14.28 -6.10 16.50
C GLY A 254 14.36 -7.59 16.82
N LEU A 255 13.22 -8.28 16.85
CA LEU A 255 13.14 -9.72 17.09
C LEU A 255 13.60 -10.54 15.86
N TRP A 256 13.28 -10.10 14.64
CA TRP A 256 13.83 -10.68 13.42
C TRP A 256 15.36 -10.59 13.41
N ASP A 257 15.92 -9.41 13.68
CA ASP A 257 17.37 -9.20 13.78
C ASP A 257 18.03 -9.96 14.93
N SER A 258 17.26 -10.26 15.99
CA SER A 258 17.71 -11.13 17.08
C SER A 258 17.87 -12.60 16.64
N GLY A 259 17.29 -12.98 15.50
CA GLY A 259 17.35 -14.32 14.92
C GLY A 259 16.09 -15.16 15.16
N ALA A 260 14.92 -14.54 15.22
CA ALA A 260 13.64 -15.25 15.27
C ALA A 260 13.34 -15.94 13.91
N ASP A 261 12.69 -17.10 13.97
CA ASP A 261 12.15 -17.79 12.78
C ASP A 261 10.69 -17.36 12.48
N GLY A 262 10.06 -16.64 13.41
CA GLY A 262 8.71 -16.12 13.30
C GLY A 262 8.33 -15.19 14.46
N ILE A 263 7.34 -14.34 14.23
CA ILE A 263 6.78 -13.45 15.26
C ILE A 263 5.53 -14.08 15.87
N TYR A 264 5.48 -14.08 17.19
CA TYR A 264 4.33 -14.53 17.97
C TYR A 264 3.72 -13.32 18.68
N VAL A 265 2.39 -13.18 18.69
CA VAL A 265 1.73 -12.05 19.36
C VAL A 265 0.85 -12.57 20.49
N PHE A 266 1.26 -12.33 21.74
CA PHE A 266 0.54 -12.78 22.93
C PHE A 266 -0.43 -11.71 23.45
N ASN A 267 -1.53 -12.16 24.06
CA ASN A 267 -2.60 -11.29 24.60
C ASN A 267 -3.26 -10.37 23.57
N PHE A 268 -3.04 -10.57 22.27
CA PHE A 268 -3.55 -9.71 21.20
C PHE A 268 -5.04 -9.32 21.32
N PRO A 269 -5.97 -10.23 21.71
CA PRO A 269 -7.36 -9.86 21.94
C PRO A 269 -7.59 -8.97 23.17
N CYS A 270 -6.76 -9.05 24.21
CA CYS A 270 -6.82 -8.15 25.36
C CYS A 270 -6.35 -6.74 25.02
N TRP A 271 -5.53 -6.58 23.98
CA TRP A 271 -5.14 -5.26 23.47
C TRP A 271 -6.39 -4.49 23.03
N ARG A 272 -7.37 -5.19 22.44
CA ARG A 272 -8.68 -4.64 22.03
C ARG A 272 -9.49 -4.07 23.19
N GLU A 273 -9.40 -4.66 24.38
CA GLU A 273 -10.19 -4.20 25.53
C GLU A 273 -9.62 -2.93 26.16
N GLN A 274 -8.33 -2.67 25.93
CA GLN A 274 -7.61 -1.53 26.51
C GLN A 274 -7.33 -0.41 25.51
N GLN A 275 -7.64 -0.60 24.23
CA GLN A 275 -7.31 0.34 23.17
C GLN A 275 -8.54 0.64 22.30
N PRO A 276 -8.80 1.91 21.97
CA PRO A 276 -10.00 2.32 21.24
C PRO A 276 -10.04 1.86 19.78
N HIS A 277 -8.95 1.30 19.24
CA HIS A 277 -8.77 1.02 17.80
C HIS A 277 -8.21 -0.40 17.53
N PRO A 278 -8.71 -1.13 16.51
CA PRO A 278 -8.26 -2.48 16.18
C PRO A 278 -6.97 -2.52 15.34
N PHE A 279 -6.05 -3.36 15.79
CA PHE A 279 -4.68 -3.54 15.30
C PHE A 279 -4.50 -4.42 14.03
N TRP A 280 -5.59 -4.80 13.36
CA TRP A 280 -5.53 -5.83 12.30
C TRP A 280 -4.71 -5.40 11.09
N SER A 281 -4.63 -4.09 10.80
CA SER A 281 -3.85 -3.53 9.69
C SER A 281 -2.34 -3.69 9.90
N TRP A 282 -1.88 -3.80 11.14
CA TRP A 282 -0.45 -3.84 11.46
C TRP A 282 0.12 -5.26 11.37
N VAL A 283 -0.68 -6.26 11.75
CA VAL A 283 -0.25 -7.68 11.88
C VAL A 283 0.30 -8.27 10.57
N PRO A 284 -0.32 -8.07 9.39
CA PRO A 284 0.18 -8.65 8.14
C PRO A 284 1.61 -8.22 7.79
N ALA A 285 2.07 -7.06 8.24
CA ALA A 285 3.43 -6.57 7.98
C ALA A 285 4.48 -7.17 8.93
N LEU A 286 4.10 -7.61 10.13
CA LEU A 286 5.05 -8.07 11.16
C LEU A 286 5.80 -9.35 10.77
N GLY A 287 5.17 -10.18 9.92
CA GLY A 287 5.74 -11.45 9.46
C GLY A 287 6.83 -11.32 8.39
N ASP A 288 7.07 -10.13 7.86
CA ASP A 288 8.07 -9.90 6.80
C ASP A 288 8.96 -8.70 7.16
N PRO A 289 10.22 -8.91 7.60
CA PRO A 289 11.11 -7.83 7.98
C PRO A 289 11.40 -6.85 6.84
N ALA A 290 11.27 -7.26 5.56
CA ALA A 290 11.45 -6.35 4.43
C ALA A 290 10.35 -5.28 4.37
N ARG A 291 9.14 -5.59 4.82
CA ARG A 291 8.00 -4.64 4.90
C ARG A 291 8.09 -3.67 6.07
N LEU A 292 8.93 -3.99 7.07
CA LEU A 292 9.15 -3.16 8.25
C LEU A 292 10.27 -2.13 8.05
N ARG A 293 11.20 -2.40 7.13
CA ARG A 293 12.29 -1.48 6.77
C ARG A 293 11.73 -0.23 6.08
N GLY A 294 12.39 0.91 6.30
CA GLY A 294 11.98 2.20 5.74
C GLY A 294 10.64 2.75 6.25
N CYS A 295 10.11 2.20 7.34
CA CYS A 295 8.93 2.69 8.03
C CYS A 295 9.31 3.35 9.35
N ASP A 296 8.57 4.37 9.78
CA ASP A 296 8.73 4.98 11.11
C ASP A 296 8.77 3.93 12.22
N LEU A 297 9.80 4.00 13.08
CA LEU A 297 10.05 3.06 14.17
C LEU A 297 10.12 3.78 15.52
N LYS A 298 9.63 3.13 16.58
CA LYS A 298 9.73 3.65 17.95
C LYS A 298 10.33 2.60 18.87
N PHE A 299 11.56 2.82 19.32
CA PHE A 299 12.25 1.98 20.30
C PHE A 299 12.10 2.57 21.69
N ALA A 300 12.08 1.73 22.73
CA ALA A 300 12.03 2.19 24.11
C ALA A 300 12.95 1.38 25.02
N LEU A 301 13.44 2.03 26.09
CA LEU A 301 14.05 1.33 27.21
C LEU A 301 12.95 0.75 28.11
N ILE A 302 13.01 -0.56 28.34
CA ILE A 302 12.03 -1.26 29.17
C ILE A 302 12.28 -0.96 30.66
N ASN A 303 11.20 -0.80 31.44
CA ASN A 303 11.22 -0.60 32.89
C ASN A 303 10.73 -1.85 33.66
N GLN A 304 10.69 -1.79 35.00
CA GLN A 304 10.28 -2.93 35.84
C GLN A 304 8.79 -3.29 35.76
N GLN A 305 7.95 -2.45 35.14
CA GLN A 305 6.51 -2.68 35.11
C GLN A 305 6.17 -3.93 34.29
N HIS A 306 5.35 -4.80 34.88
CA HIS A 306 4.93 -6.08 34.31
C HIS A 306 6.07 -7.05 33.96
N ARG A 307 7.22 -6.94 34.64
CA ARG A 307 8.34 -7.89 34.52
C ARG A 307 8.47 -8.75 35.78
N VAL A 308 9.02 -9.95 35.61
CA VAL A 308 9.35 -10.86 36.71
C VAL A 308 10.86 -10.88 36.94
N ALA A 309 11.28 -10.40 38.10
CA ALA A 309 12.69 -10.30 38.47
C ALA A 309 13.38 -11.68 38.44
N GLY A 310 14.56 -11.75 37.81
CA GLY A 310 15.36 -12.98 37.68
C GLY A 310 14.92 -13.93 36.57
N ILE A 311 13.77 -13.68 35.92
CA ILE A 311 13.26 -14.47 34.78
C ILE A 311 13.33 -13.64 33.50
N ASP A 312 12.77 -12.43 33.54
CA ASP A 312 12.84 -11.48 32.43
C ASP A 312 14.21 -10.78 32.36
N LEU A 313 14.51 -10.15 31.22
CA LEU A 313 15.75 -9.42 31.01
C LEU A 313 15.90 -8.25 32.00
N PRO A 314 17.13 -7.92 32.43
CA PRO A 314 17.38 -6.81 33.33
C PRO A 314 17.00 -5.47 32.68
N VAL A 315 16.57 -4.51 33.51
CA VAL A 315 16.08 -3.21 33.07
C VAL A 315 16.93 -2.07 33.62
N GLN A 316 16.93 -0.95 32.91
CA GLN A 316 17.69 0.25 33.27
C GLN A 316 16.82 1.34 33.91
N LEU A 317 15.49 1.15 33.92
CA LEU A 317 14.51 2.12 34.41
C LEU A 317 13.62 1.51 35.51
N PRO A 318 13.12 2.32 36.47
CA PRO A 318 13.36 3.77 36.59
C PRO A 318 14.79 4.11 37.02
N VAL A 319 15.25 5.30 36.65
CA VAL A 319 16.58 5.81 37.05
C VAL A 319 16.47 7.21 37.62
N THR A 320 17.09 7.43 38.78
CA THR A 320 17.22 8.76 39.37
C THR A 320 18.60 9.35 39.07
N ILE A 321 18.60 10.58 38.54
CA ILE A 321 19.79 11.36 38.20
C ILE A 321 19.87 12.54 39.18
N PRO A 322 20.78 12.51 40.18
CA PRO A 322 20.98 13.62 41.11
C PRO A 322 21.46 14.91 40.40
N PRO A 323 21.27 16.11 41.00
CA PRO A 323 21.80 17.36 40.48
C PRO A 323 23.31 17.29 40.20
N GLY A 324 23.74 17.71 39.02
CA GLY A 324 25.15 17.70 38.61
C GLY A 324 25.70 16.33 38.22
N GLU A 325 24.94 15.25 38.38
CA GLU A 325 25.35 13.91 37.96
C GLU A 325 24.95 13.59 36.52
N THR A 326 25.63 12.61 35.94
CA THR A 326 25.31 12.00 34.65
C THR A 326 25.02 10.52 34.84
N ARG A 327 23.94 10.04 34.21
CA ARG A 327 23.68 8.60 34.05
C ARG A 327 23.80 8.22 32.57
N VAL A 328 24.42 7.07 32.31
CA VAL A 328 24.57 6.54 30.95
C VAL A 328 23.68 5.32 30.82
N LEU A 329 22.72 5.41 29.91
CA LEU A 329 21.83 4.31 29.53
C LEU A 329 22.30 3.72 28.21
N THR A 330 21.93 2.46 27.94
CA THR A 330 22.26 1.75 26.71
C THR A 330 20.99 1.42 25.95
N LEU A 331 20.84 1.96 24.74
CA LEU A 331 19.73 1.69 23.84
C LEU A 331 20.25 0.87 22.66
N SER A 332 19.79 -0.37 22.54
CA SER A 332 20.18 -1.26 21.45
C SER A 332 19.27 -1.06 20.25
N LEU A 333 19.85 -0.87 19.06
CA LEU A 333 19.12 -0.76 17.80
C LEU A 333 19.42 -1.97 16.90
N PRO A 334 18.41 -2.56 16.24
CA PRO A 334 18.63 -3.61 15.25
C PRO A 334 19.42 -3.07 14.06
N GLN A 335 20.25 -3.92 13.46
CA GLN A 335 21.00 -3.59 12.26
C GLN A 335 20.05 -3.12 11.16
N SER A 336 18.92 -3.78 10.98
CA SER A 336 17.92 -3.45 9.98
C SER A 336 17.26 -2.09 10.19
N ALA A 337 17.35 -1.47 11.37
CA ALA A 337 16.83 -0.11 11.59
C ALA A 337 17.82 0.99 11.19
N VAL A 338 19.13 0.78 11.29
CA VAL A 338 20.13 1.85 11.11
C VAL A 338 21.28 1.46 10.20
N ALA A 339 21.07 0.47 9.33
CA ALA A 339 22.01 0.10 8.28
C ALA A 339 22.15 1.22 7.24
N SER A 340 23.27 1.24 6.53
CA SER A 340 23.55 2.24 5.50
C SER A 340 22.55 2.22 4.33
N ASP A 341 21.93 1.07 4.07
CA ASP A 341 20.90 0.86 3.05
C ASP A 341 19.47 1.06 3.58
N ASN A 342 19.31 1.39 4.86
CA ASN A 342 18.04 1.71 5.51
C ASN A 342 18.27 2.69 6.68
N SER A 343 18.90 3.83 6.40
CA SER A 343 19.18 4.84 7.42
C SER A 343 17.96 5.74 7.64
N PRO A 344 17.57 6.03 8.89
CA PRO A 344 16.50 6.98 9.15
C PRO A 344 16.90 8.39 8.71
N ASP A 345 15.95 9.20 8.28
CA ASP A 345 16.17 10.61 7.92
C ASP A 345 16.19 11.51 9.14
N SER A 346 15.49 11.09 10.19
CA SER A 346 15.34 11.86 11.40
C SER A 346 15.23 10.99 12.64
N ALA A 347 15.59 11.54 13.79
CA ALA A 347 15.37 10.92 15.09
C ALA A 347 14.84 11.92 16.12
N ARG A 348 14.10 11.43 17.11
CA ARG A 348 13.61 12.23 18.25
C ARG A 348 13.62 11.38 19.52
N LEU A 349 14.22 11.92 20.59
CA LEU A 349 14.28 11.28 21.89
C LEU A 349 13.24 11.90 22.83
N ASP A 350 12.30 11.10 23.31
CA ASP A 350 11.24 11.50 24.25
C ASP A 350 11.49 10.90 25.64
N LEU A 351 11.23 11.67 26.69
CA LEU A 351 11.43 11.27 28.09
C LEU A 351 10.10 11.31 28.87
N GLU A 352 9.94 10.41 29.84
CA GLU A 352 8.81 10.46 30.78
C GLU A 352 9.27 10.38 32.24
N PRO A 353 8.97 11.39 33.08
CA PRO A 353 8.37 12.68 32.71
C PRO A 353 9.31 13.51 31.82
N ALA A 354 8.73 14.44 31.06
CA ALA A 354 9.49 15.44 30.32
C ALA A 354 10.45 16.18 31.25
N ALA A 355 11.74 16.21 30.89
CA ALA A 355 12.78 16.78 31.74
C ALA A 355 13.83 17.51 30.91
N ASN A 356 14.26 18.67 31.39
CA ASN A 356 15.33 19.43 30.78
C ASN A 356 16.69 18.86 31.22
N LEU A 357 17.20 17.89 30.46
CA LEU A 357 18.49 17.25 30.69
C LEU A 357 19.42 17.54 29.51
N LEU A 358 20.73 17.60 29.77
CA LEU A 358 21.70 17.61 28.68
C LEU A 358 21.90 16.18 28.18
N CYS A 359 21.39 15.88 27.00
CA CYS A 359 21.51 14.56 26.38
C CYS A 359 22.70 14.48 25.42
N ARG A 360 23.46 13.38 25.51
CA ARG A 360 24.40 12.96 24.47
C ARG A 360 24.10 11.54 24.02
N ILE A 361 23.90 11.35 22.73
CA ILE A 361 23.82 10.01 22.13
C ILE A 361 25.15 9.74 21.42
N ASN A 362 25.86 8.69 21.84
CA ASN A 362 27.19 8.34 21.32
C ASN A 362 28.15 9.55 21.30
N ASN A 363 28.21 10.25 22.44
CA ASN A 363 29.01 11.46 22.69
C ASN A 363 28.59 12.73 21.91
N LYS A 364 27.60 12.67 21.01
CA LYS A 364 27.06 13.84 20.31
C LYS A 364 25.89 14.44 21.06
N VAL A 365 25.90 15.75 21.28
CA VAL A 365 24.78 16.48 21.91
C VAL A 365 23.56 16.44 20.98
N VAL A 366 22.40 16.06 21.53
CA VAL A 366 21.12 16.03 20.81
C VAL A 366 20.05 16.76 21.63
N PRO A 367 19.08 17.41 20.98
CA PRO A 367 17.94 17.98 21.67
C PRO A 367 17.00 16.87 22.16
N ILE A 368 16.32 17.09 23.28
CA ILE A 368 15.26 16.24 23.82
C ILE A 368 13.92 16.77 23.30
N GLU A 369 12.99 15.87 22.98
CA GLU A 369 11.64 16.16 22.48
C GLU A 369 11.58 16.97 21.17
N GLN A 370 12.72 17.11 20.48
CA GLN A 370 12.84 17.73 19.16
C GLN A 370 13.57 16.80 18.20
N THR A 371 13.34 16.99 16.91
CA THR A 371 13.96 16.21 15.85
C THR A 371 15.44 16.57 15.66
N PHE A 372 16.28 15.57 15.41
CA PHE A 372 17.70 15.71 15.11
C PHE A 372 18.17 14.73 14.02
N SER A 373 19.34 15.01 13.44
CA SER A 373 20.00 14.13 12.45
C SER A 373 20.49 12.83 13.12
N PRO A 374 20.12 11.65 12.61
CA PRO A 374 20.47 10.36 13.22
C PRO A 374 21.88 9.85 12.89
N GLU A 375 22.75 10.67 12.31
CA GLU A 375 24.12 10.29 11.88
C GLU A 375 25.01 9.69 12.98
N ASN A 376 24.67 9.91 14.26
CA ASN A 376 25.38 9.39 15.41
C ASN A 376 24.81 8.05 15.93
N LEU A 377 23.72 7.53 15.36
CA LEU A 377 23.17 6.21 15.70
C LEU A 377 23.90 5.09 14.95
N ARG A 378 24.00 3.91 15.58
CA ARG A 378 24.64 2.73 14.99
C ARG A 378 23.90 1.43 15.35
N PRO A 379 24.08 0.34 14.58
CA PRO A 379 23.64 -0.98 14.99
C PRO A 379 24.20 -1.39 16.36
N GLY A 380 23.40 -2.13 17.12
CA GLY A 380 23.75 -2.57 18.47
C GLY A 380 23.63 -1.44 19.50
N ASP A 381 24.52 -1.47 20.49
CA ASP A 381 24.44 -0.60 21.66
C ASP A 381 24.80 0.86 21.35
N ASN A 382 23.87 1.77 21.66
CA ASN A 382 24.05 3.21 21.61
C ASN A 382 24.03 3.77 23.04
N SER A 383 25.03 4.59 23.40
CA SER A 383 25.08 5.21 24.72
C SER A 383 24.19 6.47 24.74
N VAL A 384 23.30 6.56 25.72
CA VAL A 384 22.44 7.72 25.99
C VAL A 384 22.86 8.30 27.34
N ALA A 385 23.75 9.30 27.31
CA ALA A 385 24.24 9.98 28.51
C ALA A 385 23.35 11.18 28.84
N LEU A 386 22.69 11.13 29.99
CA LEU A 386 21.76 12.13 30.48
C LEU A 386 22.37 12.83 31.69
N ALA A 387 22.76 14.09 31.52
CA ALA A 387 23.32 14.93 32.58
C ALA A 387 22.24 15.86 33.17
N ASN A 388 22.08 15.81 34.48
CA ASN A 388 21.10 16.64 35.18
C ASN A 388 21.68 18.02 35.51
N THR A 389 21.27 19.02 34.73
CA THR A 389 21.63 20.42 34.94
C THR A 389 20.64 21.16 35.84
N ASN A 390 19.62 20.48 36.37
CA ASN A 390 18.62 21.07 37.26
C ASN A 390 19.10 21.06 38.72
N ALA A 391 18.48 21.89 39.55
CA ALA A 391 18.77 21.96 40.99
C ALA A 391 18.20 20.78 41.81
N VAL A 392 17.32 19.97 41.21
CA VAL A 392 16.65 18.83 41.86
C VAL A 392 16.92 17.53 41.10
N ALA A 393 16.85 16.40 41.81
CA ALA A 393 16.98 15.09 41.17
C ALA A 393 15.84 14.84 40.17
N VAL A 394 16.15 14.20 39.06
CA VAL A 394 15.17 13.81 38.03
C VAL A 394 15.08 12.28 38.00
N THR A 395 13.88 11.74 38.15
CA THR A 395 13.61 10.30 38.02
C THR A 395 12.90 10.04 36.70
N LEU A 396 13.52 9.26 35.83
CA LEU A 396 12.96 8.87 34.54
C LEU A 396 12.35 7.48 34.62
N ASN A 397 11.14 7.33 34.09
CA ASN A 397 10.39 6.07 34.02
C ASN A 397 10.34 5.49 32.60
N LEU A 398 10.57 6.33 31.59
CA LEU A 398 10.59 5.94 30.18
C LEU A 398 11.57 6.80 29.37
N VAL A 399 12.19 6.16 28.38
CA VAL A 399 13.02 6.79 27.35
C VAL A 399 12.64 6.15 26.01
N GLU A 400 12.14 6.94 25.06
CA GLU A 400 11.71 6.50 23.72
C GLU A 400 12.56 7.18 22.64
N LEU A 401 13.03 6.40 21.67
CA LEU A 401 13.71 6.89 20.48
C LEU A 401 12.81 6.62 19.26
N ASN A 402 12.32 7.70 18.67
CA ASN A 402 11.54 7.69 17.44
C ASN A 402 12.51 7.87 16.27
N LEU A 403 12.42 7.00 15.27
CA LEU A 403 13.14 7.09 14.00
C LEU A 403 12.13 7.39 12.91
N GLY A 404 12.29 8.53 12.24
CA GLY A 404 11.51 8.91 11.07
C GLY A 404 12.22 8.45 9.81
N TYR A 405 11.49 7.72 8.96
CA TYR A 405 11.93 7.34 7.63
C TYR A 405 11.05 8.12 6.66
N ASP A 406 11.53 9.31 6.33
CA ASP A 406 11.05 9.96 5.14
C ASP A 406 11.49 9.10 3.94
N PRO A 407 10.82 9.19 2.79
CA PRO A 407 11.43 8.64 1.59
C PRO A 407 12.70 9.45 1.35
N ALA A 408 13.85 8.95 1.82
CA ALA A 408 15.14 9.48 1.45
C ALA A 408 15.13 9.61 -0.09
N PRO A 409 15.37 10.81 -0.64
CA PRO A 409 15.54 10.92 -2.08
C PRO A 409 16.61 9.90 -2.47
N PRO A 410 16.40 9.10 -3.52
CA PRO A 410 17.40 8.15 -3.96
C PRO A 410 18.77 8.80 -3.94
N VAL A 411 19.74 8.15 -3.29
CA VAL A 411 21.13 8.53 -3.46
C VAL A 411 21.47 8.22 -4.90
N LEU A 412 21.31 9.24 -5.73
CA LEU A 412 21.73 9.20 -7.11
C LEU A 412 23.25 9.02 -7.08
N PRO A 413 23.77 7.98 -7.72
CA PRO A 413 25.19 7.69 -7.65
C PRO A 413 26.00 8.88 -8.21
N PRO A 414 27.17 9.16 -7.62
CA PRO A 414 28.06 10.21 -8.09
C PRO A 414 28.50 9.95 -9.55
N ASN A 415 28.79 11.01 -10.32
CA ASN A 415 29.24 10.94 -11.73
C ASN A 415 30.66 10.36 -11.87
N THR A 416 30.89 9.12 -11.47
CA THR A 416 32.21 8.46 -11.44
C THR A 416 32.36 7.34 -12.49
N ASP A 417 31.39 7.21 -13.40
CA ASP A 417 31.13 6.02 -14.22
C ASP A 417 31.05 6.31 -15.75
N LEU A 418 30.81 5.27 -16.57
CA LEU A 418 30.78 5.37 -18.04
C LEU A 418 29.68 6.34 -18.52
N CYS A 419 30.08 7.46 -19.11
CA CYS A 419 29.18 8.56 -19.45
C CYS A 419 29.07 8.76 -20.97
N PHE A 420 27.83 8.83 -21.47
CA PHE A 420 27.52 9.18 -22.86
C PHE A 420 26.67 10.45 -22.91
N HIS A 421 26.95 11.33 -23.87
CA HIS A 421 26.20 12.58 -24.06
C HIS A 421 25.28 12.49 -25.28
N VAL A 422 24.06 13.02 -25.13
CA VAL A 422 23.07 13.13 -26.21
C VAL A 422 22.66 14.59 -26.35
N ALA A 423 22.66 15.12 -27.57
CA ALA A 423 22.26 16.50 -27.87
C ALA A 423 21.42 16.56 -29.15
N ALA A 424 20.40 17.43 -29.18
CA ALA A 424 19.52 17.57 -30.34
C ALA A 424 20.25 18.01 -31.62
N ASN A 425 21.40 18.69 -31.49
CA ASN A 425 22.30 19.10 -32.57
C ASN A 425 23.52 18.16 -32.75
N GLY A 426 23.53 16.99 -32.10
CA GLY A 426 24.60 15.99 -32.19
C GLY A 426 24.57 15.16 -33.49
N SER A 427 25.39 14.11 -33.53
CA SER A 427 25.44 13.15 -34.64
C SER A 427 25.64 11.73 -34.10
N ASP A 428 24.91 10.75 -34.64
CA ASP A 428 25.05 9.34 -34.23
C ASP A 428 26.34 8.67 -34.74
N GLN A 429 27.10 9.39 -35.58
CA GLN A 429 28.47 9.03 -35.98
C GLN A 429 29.53 9.47 -34.97
N HIS A 430 29.18 10.38 -34.04
CA HIS A 430 30.09 10.80 -32.98
C HIS A 430 30.33 9.69 -31.95
N PRO A 431 31.39 9.79 -31.13
CA PRO A 431 31.68 8.84 -30.05
C PRO A 431 30.78 8.99 -28.80
N GLY A 432 29.99 10.05 -28.68
CA GLY A 432 29.12 10.28 -27.52
C GLY A 432 29.82 10.99 -26.35
N THR A 433 30.86 11.77 -26.62
CA THR A 433 31.55 12.61 -25.61
C THR A 433 30.84 13.96 -25.44
N ALA A 434 31.24 14.75 -24.45
CA ALA A 434 30.64 16.08 -24.21
C ALA A 434 30.80 17.03 -25.42
N GLU A 435 31.93 16.96 -26.12
CA GLU A 435 32.25 17.78 -27.30
C GLU A 435 31.66 17.20 -28.59
N GLN A 436 31.53 15.87 -28.66
CA GLN A 436 30.95 15.16 -29.80
C GLN A 436 29.83 14.23 -29.31
N PRO A 437 28.65 14.79 -28.98
CA PRO A 437 27.53 14.03 -28.44
C PRO A 437 26.83 13.24 -29.55
N PHE A 438 26.20 12.13 -29.16
CA PHE A 438 25.25 11.42 -30.01
C PHE A 438 24.03 12.31 -30.31
N LYS A 439 23.34 12.04 -31.42
CA LYS A 439 22.09 12.72 -31.76
C LYS A 439 20.90 12.07 -31.06
N THR A 440 20.88 10.74 -30.96
CA THR A 440 19.71 9.99 -30.50
C THR A 440 19.97 9.22 -29.21
N LEU A 441 18.92 9.08 -28.39
CA LEU A 441 18.92 8.25 -27.19
C LEU A 441 19.14 6.76 -27.54
N ALA A 442 18.55 6.29 -28.64
CA ALA A 442 18.73 4.92 -29.12
C ALA A 442 20.21 4.60 -29.39
N ARG A 443 20.96 5.53 -30.00
CA ARG A 443 22.40 5.37 -30.22
C ARG A 443 23.19 5.29 -28.91
N ALA A 444 22.84 6.13 -27.93
CA ALA A 444 23.47 6.10 -26.60
C ALA A 444 23.21 4.79 -25.85
N VAL A 445 21.98 4.26 -25.90
CA VAL A 445 21.65 2.95 -25.35
C VAL A 445 22.43 1.83 -26.04
N ALA A 446 22.53 1.85 -27.37
CA ALA A 446 23.33 0.87 -28.10
C ALA A 446 24.83 0.92 -27.73
N ALA A 447 25.38 2.13 -27.52
CA ALA A 447 26.75 2.31 -27.05
C ALA A 447 26.93 1.77 -25.62
N ALA A 448 25.98 2.06 -24.73
CA ALA A 448 25.96 1.52 -23.37
C ALA A 448 25.94 -0.01 -23.34
N ARG A 449 25.06 -0.64 -24.11
CA ARG A 449 25.00 -2.10 -24.24
C ARG A 449 26.32 -2.69 -24.74
N THR A 450 26.95 -2.05 -25.73
CA THR A 450 28.25 -2.47 -26.27
C THR A 450 29.34 -2.39 -25.20
N ALA A 451 29.39 -1.30 -24.45
CA ALA A 451 30.39 -1.12 -23.40
C ALA A 451 30.22 -2.10 -22.23
N ARG A 452 28.97 -2.39 -21.83
CA ARG A 452 28.65 -3.39 -20.79
C ARG A 452 29.05 -4.82 -21.18
N ALA A 453 29.12 -5.13 -22.48
CA ALA A 453 29.57 -6.44 -22.95
C ALA A 453 31.10 -6.66 -22.78
N SER A 454 31.86 -5.61 -22.45
CA SER A 454 33.31 -5.72 -22.17
C SER A 454 33.56 -6.06 -20.70
N THR A 455 34.51 -6.97 -20.43
CA THR A 455 34.85 -7.42 -19.06
C THR A 455 35.40 -6.31 -18.16
N GLU A 456 36.01 -5.26 -18.73
CA GLU A 456 36.57 -4.13 -17.97
C GLU A 456 35.52 -3.11 -17.47
N SER A 457 34.35 -3.07 -18.10
CA SER A 457 33.30 -2.08 -17.80
C SER A 457 31.95 -2.70 -17.38
N ALA A 458 31.87 -4.04 -17.30
CA ALA A 458 30.65 -4.75 -16.92
C ALA A 458 30.10 -4.38 -15.53
N SER A 459 30.98 -3.99 -14.60
CA SER A 459 30.61 -3.55 -13.24
C SER A 459 30.41 -2.04 -13.09
N LYS A 460 30.73 -1.25 -14.13
CA LYS A 460 30.58 0.21 -14.11
C LYS A 460 29.12 0.59 -14.33
N GLN A 461 28.68 1.65 -13.67
CA GLN A 461 27.38 2.22 -13.95
C GLN A 461 27.39 2.91 -15.33
N VAL A 462 26.22 3.12 -15.92
CA VAL A 462 26.10 3.93 -17.13
C VAL A 462 25.26 5.16 -16.85
N VAL A 463 25.78 6.33 -17.22
CA VAL A 463 25.06 7.60 -17.23
C VAL A 463 24.93 8.08 -18.67
N ILE A 464 23.70 8.36 -19.09
CA ILE A 464 23.38 9.03 -20.35
C ILE A 464 22.97 10.45 -19.98
N LEU A 465 23.88 11.41 -20.20
CA LEU A 465 23.64 12.84 -20.00
C LEU A 465 22.92 13.43 -21.22
N VAL A 466 21.68 13.86 -21.00
CA VAL A 466 20.81 14.42 -22.04
C VAL A 466 20.87 15.94 -21.97
N ARG A 467 21.42 16.57 -23.01
CA ARG A 467 21.46 18.02 -23.18
C ARG A 467 20.06 18.58 -23.42
N GLY A 468 19.86 19.84 -23.07
CA GLY A 468 18.63 20.58 -23.26
C GLY A 468 18.19 20.67 -24.71
N GLY A 469 16.90 20.90 -24.89
CA GLY A 469 16.24 20.90 -26.20
C GLY A 469 15.37 19.67 -26.42
N THR A 470 14.70 19.64 -27.58
CA THR A 470 13.73 18.59 -27.91
C THR A 470 14.37 17.48 -28.73
N HIS A 471 14.30 16.27 -28.19
CA HIS A 471 14.76 15.02 -28.78
C HIS A 471 13.55 14.26 -29.33
N TYR A 472 13.24 14.50 -30.61
CA TYR A 472 12.14 13.84 -31.30
C TYR A 472 12.47 12.36 -31.55
N LEU A 473 11.61 11.47 -31.07
CA LEU A 473 11.72 10.04 -31.26
C LEU A 473 11.07 9.62 -32.59
N ALA A 474 11.81 8.85 -33.39
CA ALA A 474 11.25 8.19 -34.56
C ALA A 474 10.48 6.91 -34.20
N GLU A 475 10.87 6.27 -33.11
CA GLU A 475 10.31 5.05 -32.55
C GLU A 475 10.45 5.07 -31.01
N PRO A 476 9.65 4.28 -30.26
CA PRO A 476 9.75 4.23 -28.80
C PRO A 476 11.16 3.83 -28.32
N LEU A 477 11.64 4.43 -27.24
CA LEU A 477 12.87 4.02 -26.57
C LEU A 477 12.62 2.70 -25.80
N LEU A 478 13.20 1.61 -26.30
CA LEU A 478 13.04 0.27 -25.71
C LEU A 478 14.21 -0.08 -24.80
N LEU A 479 13.91 -0.28 -23.52
CA LEU A 479 14.87 -0.70 -22.49
C LEU A 479 14.50 -2.09 -21.98
N ASP A 480 15.48 -3.00 -21.95
CA ASP A 480 15.31 -4.37 -21.49
C ASP A 480 16.36 -4.73 -20.42
N ALA A 481 16.42 -6.01 -20.03
CA ALA A 481 17.31 -6.47 -18.98
C ALA A 481 18.81 -6.15 -19.22
N ARG A 482 19.23 -5.86 -20.46
CA ARG A 482 20.60 -5.44 -20.79
C ARG A 482 20.92 -4.01 -20.35
N ASP A 483 19.89 -3.21 -20.08
CA ASP A 483 19.99 -1.79 -19.74
C ASP A 483 19.92 -1.55 -18.23
N ALA A 484 20.01 -2.61 -17.43
CA ALA A 484 19.94 -2.52 -15.98
C ALA A 484 20.95 -1.51 -15.41
N ASN A 485 20.54 -0.77 -14.38
CA ASN A 485 21.35 0.25 -13.69
C ASN A 485 21.85 1.36 -14.63
N THR A 486 21.04 1.78 -15.60
CA THR A 486 21.33 2.91 -16.50
C THR A 486 20.57 4.15 -16.05
N VAL A 487 21.28 5.28 -15.95
CA VAL A 487 20.72 6.57 -15.54
C VAL A 487 20.62 7.50 -16.74
N PHE A 488 19.42 7.93 -17.09
CA PHE A 488 19.16 9.02 -18.03
C PHE A 488 19.00 10.30 -17.23
N ARG A 489 19.96 11.22 -17.36
CA ARG A 489 20.05 12.42 -16.52
C ARG A 489 20.08 13.67 -17.37
N ALA A 490 19.27 14.65 -17.02
CA ALA A 490 19.39 15.98 -17.58
C ALA A 490 20.78 16.57 -17.30
N ALA A 491 21.39 17.17 -18.32
CA ALA A 491 22.61 17.94 -18.11
C ALA A 491 22.35 19.08 -17.10
N PRO A 492 23.32 19.42 -16.23
CA PRO A 492 23.09 20.39 -15.15
C PRO A 492 22.52 21.72 -15.64
N GLY A 493 21.36 22.11 -15.11
CA GLY A 493 20.68 23.36 -15.45
C GLY A 493 19.97 23.37 -16.81
N GLU A 494 19.98 22.25 -17.54
CA GLU A 494 19.34 22.12 -18.85
C GLU A 494 18.02 21.35 -18.73
N VAL A 495 17.08 21.59 -19.66
CA VAL A 495 15.76 20.95 -19.70
C VAL A 495 15.60 20.13 -20.98
N PRO A 496 15.95 18.83 -20.96
CA PRO A 496 15.73 17.95 -22.11
C PRO A 496 14.27 17.51 -22.22
N VAL A 497 13.75 17.50 -23.44
CA VAL A 497 12.40 17.00 -23.77
C VAL A 497 12.52 15.77 -24.66
N ILE A 498 12.03 14.62 -24.22
CA ILE A 498 11.81 13.43 -25.04
C ILE A 498 10.42 13.57 -25.65
N SER A 499 10.36 13.81 -26.96
CA SER A 499 9.11 14.12 -27.67
C SER A 499 8.74 13.01 -28.64
N GLY A 500 7.48 12.55 -28.58
CA GLY A 500 6.90 11.63 -29.56
C GLY A 500 6.25 12.34 -30.75
N GLY A 501 6.43 13.66 -30.83
CA GLY A 501 5.77 14.52 -31.78
C GLY A 501 6.54 14.76 -33.07
N ARG A 502 5.84 15.30 -34.05
CA ARG A 502 6.37 15.74 -35.33
C ARG A 502 6.15 17.25 -35.48
N PRO A 503 7.21 18.04 -35.68
CA PRO A 503 7.08 19.46 -36.02
C PRO A 503 6.28 19.64 -37.32
N VAL A 504 5.31 20.55 -37.32
CA VAL A 504 4.52 20.93 -38.49
C VAL A 504 5.03 22.24 -39.05
N ILE A 505 5.46 22.19 -40.31
CA ILE A 505 6.06 23.32 -41.05
C ILE A 505 5.30 23.59 -42.36
N GLY A 506 5.64 24.70 -43.03
CA GLY A 506 5.09 25.01 -44.35
C GLY A 506 3.66 25.54 -44.35
N TRP A 507 3.30 26.26 -43.29
CA TRP A 507 1.99 26.90 -43.11
C TRP A 507 1.68 27.92 -44.21
N ARG A 508 0.43 27.94 -44.66
CA ARG A 508 -0.08 28.91 -45.65
C ARG A 508 -1.45 29.44 -45.20
N PRO A 509 -1.80 30.69 -45.53
CA PRO A 509 -3.14 31.21 -45.28
C PRO A 509 -4.22 30.35 -45.95
N ASP A 510 -5.36 30.24 -45.30
CA ASP A 510 -6.61 29.64 -45.79
C ASP A 510 -7.76 30.65 -45.65
N VAL A 511 -9.01 30.24 -45.89
CA VAL A 511 -10.19 31.10 -45.72
C VAL A 511 -10.48 31.35 -44.24
N LEU A 512 -11.24 32.42 -43.96
CA LEU A 512 -11.76 32.72 -42.61
C LEU A 512 -10.67 32.88 -41.53
N GLY A 513 -9.49 33.40 -41.89
CA GLY A 513 -8.38 33.61 -40.95
C GLY A 513 -7.66 32.34 -40.52
N ARG A 514 -8.02 31.18 -41.11
CA ARG A 514 -7.37 29.90 -40.85
C ARG A 514 -6.04 29.82 -41.60
N TRP A 515 -5.22 28.89 -41.15
CA TRP A 515 -3.98 28.49 -41.79
C TRP A 515 -3.98 26.99 -42.01
N LYS A 516 -3.24 26.54 -43.02
CA LYS A 516 -3.11 25.11 -43.31
C LYS A 516 -1.69 24.69 -43.64
N ALA A 517 -1.37 23.44 -43.31
CA ALA A 517 -0.11 22.80 -43.61
C ALA A 517 -0.33 21.33 -44.02
N LYS A 518 0.58 20.79 -44.84
CA LYS A 518 0.64 19.35 -45.10
C LYS A 518 1.35 18.66 -43.95
N VAL A 519 0.77 17.56 -43.46
CA VAL A 519 1.34 16.76 -42.37
C VAL A 519 1.37 15.32 -42.83
N ASP A 520 2.58 14.77 -42.98
CA ASP A 520 2.78 13.36 -43.30
C ASP A 520 2.55 12.48 -42.07
N LEU A 521 1.30 12.41 -41.61
CA LEU A 521 0.85 11.49 -40.57
C LEU A 521 -0.44 10.83 -41.08
N LEU A 522 -0.78 9.66 -40.55
CA LEU A 522 -2.05 9.02 -40.90
C LEU A 522 -3.20 9.64 -40.11
N ASP A 523 -2.98 9.89 -38.82
CA ASP A 523 -3.96 10.45 -37.92
C ASP A 523 -3.27 10.97 -36.65
N PHE A 524 -3.91 11.88 -35.92
CA PHE A 524 -3.55 12.33 -34.58
C PHE A 524 -4.74 12.99 -33.89
N ARG A 525 -4.78 12.94 -32.55
CA ARG A 525 -5.90 13.51 -31.76
C ARG A 525 -5.59 14.80 -31.03
N GLN A 526 -4.33 15.15 -30.88
CA GLN A 526 -3.88 16.33 -30.15
C GLN A 526 -3.04 17.21 -31.06
N LEU A 527 -3.02 18.51 -30.79
CA LEU A 527 -2.11 19.46 -31.44
C LEU A 527 -1.59 20.43 -30.39
N TYR A 528 -0.29 20.70 -30.42
CA TYR A 528 0.35 21.64 -29.51
C TYR A 528 0.97 22.79 -30.28
N VAL A 529 0.63 24.02 -29.88
CA VAL A 529 1.05 25.26 -30.50
C VAL A 529 1.76 26.10 -29.46
N ASN A 530 3.03 26.43 -29.70
CA ASN A 530 3.91 27.13 -28.76
C ASN A 530 3.89 26.50 -27.36
N GLY A 531 3.89 25.16 -27.30
CA GLY A 531 3.85 24.38 -26.06
C GLY A 531 2.49 24.32 -25.37
N LYS A 532 1.42 24.86 -25.96
CA LYS A 532 0.04 24.83 -25.41
C LYS A 532 -0.87 23.95 -26.25
N ARG A 533 -1.73 23.14 -25.60
CA ARG A 533 -2.76 22.36 -26.30
C ARG A 533 -3.72 23.26 -27.08
N ALA A 534 -3.94 22.94 -28.35
CA ALA A 534 -4.97 23.53 -29.20
C ALA A 534 -6.27 22.70 -29.11
N ALA A 535 -7.41 23.37 -29.20
CA ALA A 535 -8.71 22.71 -29.10
C ALA A 535 -9.04 21.98 -30.41
N ARG A 536 -9.38 20.70 -30.34
CA ARG A 536 -9.88 20.00 -31.53
C ARG A 536 -11.27 20.55 -31.84
N ALA A 537 -11.53 20.92 -33.09
CA ALA A 537 -12.75 21.61 -33.51
C ALA A 537 -14.01 20.88 -33.01
N ARG A 538 -14.80 21.56 -32.18
CA ARG A 538 -15.92 20.99 -31.42
C ARG A 538 -17.07 22.00 -31.31
N GLY A 539 -18.30 21.51 -31.46
CA GLY A 539 -19.52 22.30 -31.22
C GLY A 539 -20.49 21.60 -30.27
N ASP A 540 -21.40 22.39 -29.71
CA ASP A 540 -22.51 21.90 -28.89
C ASP A 540 -23.49 21.06 -29.72
N CYS A 541 -24.14 20.11 -29.06
CA CYS A 541 -25.21 19.35 -29.69
C CYS A 541 -26.56 20.11 -29.60
N PRO A 542 -27.37 20.18 -30.68
CA PRO A 542 -28.71 20.80 -30.64
C PRO A 542 -29.66 20.15 -29.63
N ASN A 543 -30.60 20.93 -29.10
CA ASN A 543 -31.54 20.47 -28.05
C ASN A 543 -32.67 19.55 -28.55
N ASP A 544 -32.90 19.46 -29.86
CA ASP A 544 -34.03 18.74 -30.48
C ASP A 544 -33.63 17.36 -31.04
N VAL A 545 -32.54 16.80 -30.53
CA VAL A 545 -32.04 15.48 -30.91
C VAL A 545 -32.84 14.37 -30.23
N ILE A 546 -33.32 13.41 -31.02
CA ILE A 546 -34.01 12.22 -30.51
C ILE A 546 -33.32 10.93 -30.97
N ARG A 547 -33.55 9.84 -30.23
CA ARG A 547 -33.01 8.51 -30.57
C ARG A 547 -33.59 8.02 -31.91
N TYR A 548 -32.75 7.40 -32.72
CA TYR A 548 -33.12 6.73 -33.97
C TYR A 548 -32.73 5.25 -33.93
N GLY A 549 -33.63 4.36 -34.37
CA GLY A 549 -33.42 2.91 -34.36
C GLY A 549 -33.52 2.27 -32.96
N ASP A 550 -33.51 0.94 -32.92
CA ASP A 550 -33.43 0.14 -31.69
C ASP A 550 -32.01 -0.42 -31.49
N LEU A 551 -31.68 -0.77 -30.24
CA LEU A 551 -30.42 -1.42 -29.88
C LEU A 551 -30.67 -2.85 -29.39
N GLU A 552 -31.51 -3.59 -30.12
CA GLU A 552 -31.79 -4.98 -29.79
C GLU A 552 -30.53 -5.84 -29.99
N PHE A 553 -29.84 -5.65 -31.12
CA PHE A 553 -28.64 -6.38 -31.50
C PHE A 553 -27.38 -5.51 -31.48
N ILE A 554 -26.23 -6.14 -31.27
CA ILE A 554 -24.93 -5.47 -31.13
C ILE A 554 -24.49 -4.70 -32.39
N ASP A 555 -25.00 -5.09 -33.56
CA ASP A 555 -24.73 -4.51 -34.88
C ASP A 555 -25.92 -3.68 -35.43
N ALA A 556 -26.90 -3.35 -34.58
CA ALA A 556 -28.11 -2.64 -34.99
C ALA A 556 -27.84 -1.25 -35.60
N LYS A 557 -28.67 -0.87 -36.58
CA LYS A 557 -28.62 0.46 -37.23
C LYS A 557 -29.35 1.49 -36.37
N ALA A 558 -28.60 2.06 -35.42
CA ALA A 558 -29.10 3.00 -34.44
C ALA A 558 -28.21 4.25 -34.33
N GLY A 559 -28.79 5.30 -33.76
CA GLY A 559 -28.11 6.57 -33.52
C GLY A 559 -29.11 7.65 -33.15
N PHE A 560 -29.07 8.77 -33.87
CA PHE A 560 -29.87 9.95 -33.55
C PHE A 560 -30.46 10.61 -34.78
N LEU A 561 -31.60 11.26 -34.59
CA LEU A 561 -32.26 12.13 -35.56
C LEU A 561 -32.10 13.58 -35.11
N PHE A 562 -31.49 14.41 -35.95
CA PHE A 562 -31.29 15.85 -35.76
C PHE A 562 -32.25 16.61 -36.67
N ALA A 563 -32.92 17.64 -36.16
CA ALA A 563 -33.88 18.38 -36.96
C ALA A 563 -33.22 19.15 -38.11
N ASP A 564 -32.02 19.69 -37.89
CA ASP A 564 -31.24 20.31 -38.95
C ASP A 564 -30.55 19.23 -39.81
N GLY A 565 -30.90 19.23 -41.10
CA GLY A 565 -30.31 18.33 -42.08
C GLY A 565 -28.97 18.81 -42.67
N ALA A 566 -28.45 19.98 -42.29
CA ALA A 566 -27.18 20.50 -42.83
C ALA A 566 -26.01 19.53 -42.62
N MET A 567 -26.02 18.81 -41.49
CA MET A 567 -24.99 17.85 -41.10
C MET A 567 -24.81 16.70 -42.10
N ALA A 568 -25.85 16.35 -42.86
CA ALA A 568 -25.76 15.32 -43.91
C ALA A 568 -24.83 15.72 -45.07
N ASN A 569 -24.43 16.99 -45.17
CA ASN A 569 -23.49 17.48 -46.18
C ASN A 569 -22.07 17.69 -45.63
N TRP A 570 -21.83 17.43 -44.34
CA TRP A 570 -20.51 17.62 -43.74
C TRP A 570 -19.48 16.66 -44.33
N ARG A 571 -18.23 17.12 -44.41
CA ARG A 571 -17.11 16.34 -44.94
C ARG A 571 -16.62 15.30 -43.94
N ASN A 572 -16.07 14.20 -44.45
CA ASN A 572 -15.42 13.16 -43.64
C ASN A 572 -16.28 12.65 -42.47
N GLN A 573 -17.57 12.40 -42.72
CA GLN A 573 -18.57 12.07 -41.69
C GLN A 573 -18.16 10.91 -40.76
N GLN A 574 -17.44 9.93 -41.29
CA GLN A 574 -16.96 8.78 -40.54
C GLN A 574 -15.87 9.10 -39.50
N ASN A 575 -15.30 10.31 -39.55
CA ASN A 575 -14.34 10.82 -38.57
C ASN A 575 -15.01 11.62 -37.44
N ILE A 576 -16.29 11.98 -37.60
CA ILE A 576 -17.05 12.74 -36.60
C ILE A 576 -17.31 11.86 -35.39
N GLU A 577 -17.25 12.46 -34.21
CA GLU A 577 -17.48 11.80 -32.94
C GLU A 577 -18.56 12.54 -32.14
N LEU A 578 -19.40 11.78 -31.43
CA LEU A 578 -20.34 12.31 -30.45
C LEU A 578 -19.84 11.97 -29.05
N GLY A 579 -19.79 12.98 -28.18
CA GLY A 579 -19.42 12.83 -26.78
C GLY A 579 -20.64 12.74 -25.86
N PHE A 580 -20.54 11.97 -24.78
CA PHE A 580 -21.61 11.73 -23.81
C PHE A 580 -21.08 11.84 -22.40
N PHE A 581 -21.83 12.51 -21.54
CA PHE A 581 -21.54 12.63 -20.11
C PHE A 581 -22.66 11.97 -19.31
N ASN A 582 -22.30 11.12 -18.35
CA ASN A 582 -23.25 10.58 -17.38
C ASN A 582 -22.54 10.23 -16.06
N SER A 583 -22.85 11.00 -15.00
CA SER A 583 -22.22 10.91 -13.68
C SER A 583 -20.68 10.91 -13.76
N TRP A 584 -20.01 9.82 -13.40
CA TRP A 584 -18.55 9.65 -13.44
C TRP A 584 -17.97 9.47 -14.85
N SER A 585 -18.78 9.06 -15.83
CA SER A 585 -18.28 8.55 -17.11
C SER A 585 -18.37 9.57 -18.25
N HIS A 586 -17.33 9.59 -19.08
CA HIS A 586 -17.26 10.31 -20.35
C HIS A 586 -17.06 9.31 -21.49
N MET A 587 -18.01 9.24 -22.41
CA MET A 587 -17.95 8.30 -23.54
C MET A 587 -17.84 9.06 -24.86
N ILE A 588 -17.06 8.54 -25.80
CA ILE A 588 -16.90 9.09 -27.15
C ILE A 588 -17.27 7.99 -28.15
N CYS A 589 -18.34 8.21 -28.92
CA CYS A 589 -18.81 7.25 -29.92
C CYS A 589 -18.60 7.80 -31.33
N PRO A 590 -17.93 7.07 -32.23
CA PRO A 590 -17.72 7.51 -33.61
C PRO A 590 -19.00 7.36 -34.45
N VAL A 591 -19.17 8.25 -35.42
CA VAL A 591 -20.24 8.20 -36.42
C VAL A 591 -19.89 7.17 -37.51
N GLU A 592 -20.89 6.42 -37.97
CA GLU A 592 -20.77 5.55 -39.16
C GLU A 592 -21.03 6.37 -40.43
N ARG A 593 -22.17 7.07 -40.48
CA ARG A 593 -22.58 7.92 -41.61
C ARG A 593 -23.75 8.83 -41.21
N ILE A 594 -23.92 9.94 -41.93
CA ILE A 594 -25.05 10.84 -41.79
C ILE A 594 -25.90 10.82 -43.06
N LEU A 595 -27.20 10.59 -42.88
CA LEU A 595 -28.20 10.47 -43.93
C LEU A 595 -29.22 11.60 -43.84
N ARG A 596 -29.93 11.87 -44.94
CA ARG A 596 -31.10 12.74 -44.93
C ARG A 596 -32.37 11.90 -44.98
N ASP A 597 -33.33 12.17 -44.10
CA ASP A 597 -34.64 11.52 -44.13
C ASP A 597 -35.59 12.18 -45.15
N ALA A 598 -36.82 11.64 -45.28
CA ALA A 598 -37.82 12.15 -46.20
C ALA A 598 -38.33 13.56 -45.85
N GLN A 599 -38.15 14.00 -44.61
CA GLN A 599 -38.53 15.31 -44.09
C GLN A 599 -37.36 16.31 -44.13
N GLY A 600 -36.20 15.89 -44.65
CA GLY A 600 -35.01 16.72 -44.78
C GLY A 600 -34.11 16.76 -43.55
N LYS A 601 -34.42 16.02 -42.48
CA LYS A 601 -33.67 15.93 -41.22
C LYS A 601 -32.43 15.05 -41.36
N ALA A 602 -31.46 15.18 -40.46
CA ALA A 602 -30.26 14.35 -40.47
C ALA A 602 -30.42 13.11 -39.57
N ILE A 603 -30.29 11.93 -40.15
CA ILE A 603 -30.13 10.66 -39.42
C ILE A 603 -28.62 10.41 -39.25
N VAL A 604 -28.12 10.56 -38.03
CA VAL A 604 -26.73 10.23 -37.67
C VAL A 604 -26.71 8.79 -37.20
N LEU A 605 -26.21 7.89 -38.04
CA LEU A 605 -26.00 6.49 -37.66
C LEU A 605 -24.67 6.36 -36.93
N MET A 606 -24.70 5.79 -35.72
CA MET A 606 -23.51 5.61 -34.89
C MET A 606 -22.82 4.29 -35.23
N ARG A 607 -21.49 4.27 -35.11
CA ARG A 607 -20.72 3.05 -35.35
C ARG A 607 -20.95 2.03 -34.22
N GLN A 608 -21.26 0.81 -34.62
CA GLN A 608 -21.38 -0.34 -33.73
C GLN A 608 -20.08 -1.16 -33.70
N PRO A 609 -19.77 -1.89 -32.61
CA PRO A 609 -20.56 -2.05 -31.38
C PRO A 609 -20.39 -0.91 -30.35
N ALA A 610 -19.56 0.10 -30.62
CA ALA A 610 -19.23 1.17 -29.67
C ALA A 610 -20.47 1.82 -29.06
N PHE A 611 -21.41 2.27 -29.89
CA PHE A 611 -22.62 2.92 -29.41
C PHE A 611 -23.58 1.97 -28.68
N PHE A 612 -23.69 0.72 -29.13
CA PHE A 612 -24.44 -0.33 -28.44
C PHE A 612 -23.91 -0.57 -27.02
N LEU A 613 -22.58 -0.72 -26.87
CA LEU A 613 -21.95 -0.92 -25.58
C LEU A 613 -22.14 0.32 -24.68
N ALA A 614 -21.88 1.52 -25.21
CA ALA A 614 -22.07 2.76 -24.45
C ALA A 614 -23.51 2.94 -23.95
N SER A 615 -24.50 2.51 -24.73
CA SER A 615 -25.92 2.65 -24.38
C SER A 615 -26.45 1.54 -23.48
N ARG A 616 -25.72 0.43 -23.32
CA ARG A 616 -26.20 -0.76 -22.59
C ARG A 616 -25.31 -1.18 -21.44
N LYS A 617 -24.09 -0.63 -21.30
CA LYS A 617 -23.22 -0.90 -20.15
C LYS A 617 -23.93 -0.57 -18.84
N GLU A 618 -23.53 -1.23 -17.77
CA GLU A 618 -24.08 -0.98 -16.44
C GLU A 618 -23.64 0.36 -15.84
N GLY A 619 -24.42 0.85 -14.87
CA GLY A 619 -24.16 2.07 -14.12
C GLY A 619 -24.58 3.31 -14.88
N VAL A 620 -23.81 3.70 -15.90
CA VAL A 620 -23.94 5.01 -16.58
C VAL A 620 -23.97 4.89 -18.10
N GLN A 621 -25.16 4.66 -18.63
CA GLN A 621 -25.42 4.50 -20.06
C GLN A 621 -25.41 5.84 -20.82
N ALA A 622 -24.95 5.82 -22.08
CA ALA A 622 -25.06 6.92 -23.01
C ALA A 622 -26.53 7.19 -23.39
N LYS A 623 -27.01 8.40 -23.08
CA LYS A 623 -28.37 8.85 -23.38
C LYS A 623 -28.39 9.74 -24.63
N LEU A 624 -28.30 11.05 -24.43
CA LEU A 624 -28.21 12.04 -25.50
C LEU A 624 -26.78 12.58 -25.60
N PRO A 625 -26.29 12.91 -26.81
CA PRO A 625 -24.97 13.48 -27.00
C PRO A 625 -24.87 14.88 -26.39
N ALA A 626 -23.74 15.17 -25.78
CA ALA A 626 -23.42 16.47 -25.18
C ALA A 626 -22.72 17.41 -26.18
N TYR A 627 -21.87 16.86 -27.06
CA TYR A 627 -21.12 17.62 -28.05
C TYR A 627 -20.83 16.80 -29.31
N ILE A 628 -20.45 17.50 -30.38
CA ILE A 628 -20.01 16.96 -31.66
C ILE A 628 -18.59 17.46 -31.91
N GLU A 629 -17.68 16.60 -32.36
CA GLU A 629 -16.28 16.96 -32.59
C GLU A 629 -15.75 16.43 -33.94
N ASN A 630 -14.65 17.02 -34.40
CA ASN A 630 -13.80 16.56 -35.50
C ASN A 630 -14.42 16.73 -36.89
N ALA A 631 -14.97 17.92 -37.15
CA ALA A 631 -15.44 18.35 -38.46
C ALA A 631 -14.82 19.71 -38.82
N ILE A 632 -14.52 19.94 -40.11
CA ILE A 632 -14.00 21.23 -40.58
C ILE A 632 -15.05 22.33 -40.47
N GLU A 633 -16.33 21.94 -40.52
CA GLU A 633 -17.50 22.79 -40.34
C GLU A 633 -17.63 23.33 -38.91
N LEU A 634 -16.93 22.72 -37.95
CA LEU A 634 -16.86 23.16 -36.55
C LEU A 634 -15.60 23.98 -36.25
N LEU A 635 -14.70 24.20 -37.21
CA LEU A 635 -13.49 24.99 -37.01
C LEU A 635 -13.82 26.49 -37.17
N ASP A 636 -14.24 27.13 -36.09
CA ASP A 636 -14.82 28.47 -36.11
C ASP A 636 -14.28 29.44 -35.04
N ALA A 637 -13.46 28.98 -34.09
CA ALA A 637 -12.88 29.82 -33.04
C ALA A 637 -11.34 29.83 -33.00
N PRO A 638 -10.70 30.96 -32.60
CA PRO A 638 -9.26 31.02 -32.37
C PRO A 638 -8.76 29.97 -31.38
N GLY A 639 -7.68 29.28 -31.75
CA GLY A 639 -7.10 28.17 -30.98
C GLY A 639 -7.63 26.79 -31.36
N GLU A 640 -8.61 26.71 -32.27
CA GLU A 640 -9.12 25.43 -32.77
C GLU A 640 -8.33 24.88 -33.95
N TRP A 641 -8.37 23.56 -34.13
CA TRP A 641 -7.77 22.87 -35.27
C TRP A 641 -8.62 21.71 -35.78
N TYR A 642 -8.39 21.34 -37.05
CA TYR A 642 -8.98 20.18 -37.72
C TYR A 642 -7.95 19.49 -38.61
N TYR A 643 -7.89 18.16 -38.58
CA TYR A 643 -7.07 17.37 -39.50
C TYR A 643 -7.92 16.63 -40.52
N ASP A 644 -7.73 16.97 -41.80
CA ASP A 644 -8.33 16.25 -42.92
C ASP A 644 -7.46 15.03 -43.25
N CYS A 645 -7.71 13.89 -42.60
CA CYS A 645 -6.88 12.69 -42.73
C CYS A 645 -6.73 12.23 -44.20
N PRO A 646 -7.80 12.11 -45.01
CA PRO A 646 -7.67 11.75 -46.43
C PRO A 646 -6.80 12.72 -47.24
N ALA A 647 -6.89 14.03 -46.94
CA ALA A 647 -6.09 15.04 -47.61
C ALA A 647 -4.72 15.26 -46.96
N GLN A 648 -4.43 14.62 -45.82
CA GLN A 648 -3.26 14.87 -44.96
C GLN A 648 -2.98 16.36 -44.73
N THR A 649 -4.04 17.13 -44.48
CA THR A 649 -3.97 18.59 -44.34
C THR A 649 -4.48 19.02 -42.98
N LEU A 650 -3.61 19.65 -42.20
CA LEU A 650 -3.95 20.26 -40.93
C LEU A 650 -4.43 21.69 -41.16
N TYR A 651 -5.54 22.05 -40.52
CA TYR A 651 -6.09 23.39 -40.46
C TYR A 651 -6.02 23.89 -39.03
N TYR A 652 -5.62 25.14 -38.85
CA TYR A 652 -5.52 25.80 -37.54
C TYR A 652 -6.04 27.22 -37.63
N MET A 653 -6.81 27.66 -36.64
CA MET A 653 -7.16 29.06 -36.45
C MET A 653 -6.26 29.64 -35.35
N PRO A 654 -5.31 30.55 -35.66
CA PRO A 654 -4.38 31.06 -34.66
C PRO A 654 -5.09 31.80 -33.54
N ARG A 655 -4.57 31.69 -32.31
CA ARG A 655 -5.02 32.50 -31.18
C ARG A 655 -4.57 33.95 -31.37
N GLU A 656 -5.21 34.84 -30.63
CA GLU A 656 -4.75 36.22 -30.54
C GLU A 656 -3.29 36.27 -30.05
N GLY A 657 -2.45 37.00 -30.78
CA GLY A 657 -1.01 37.16 -30.49
C GLY A 657 -0.09 36.07 -31.06
N GLU A 658 -0.62 34.99 -31.65
CA GLU A 658 0.22 33.98 -32.31
C GLU A 658 0.68 34.46 -33.69
N ASN A 659 1.99 34.52 -33.90
CA ASN A 659 2.59 34.86 -35.18
C ASN A 659 2.92 33.59 -35.97
N MET A 660 2.29 33.44 -37.13
CA MET A 660 2.45 32.24 -37.97
C MET A 660 3.83 32.12 -38.63
N ALA A 661 4.66 33.17 -38.59
CA ALA A 661 6.00 33.16 -39.18
C ALA A 661 7.05 32.43 -38.31
N ASP A 662 6.87 32.40 -36.99
CA ASP A 662 7.78 31.80 -36.00
C ASP A 662 7.06 30.79 -35.08
N ILE A 663 5.84 30.40 -35.44
CA ILE A 663 5.03 29.45 -34.69
C ILE A 663 5.70 28.07 -34.59
N THR A 664 5.69 27.49 -33.39
CA THR A 664 6.08 26.10 -33.18
C THR A 664 4.82 25.25 -33.04
N VAL A 665 4.57 24.38 -34.02
CA VAL A 665 3.43 23.45 -33.97
C VAL A 665 3.94 22.02 -33.96
N VAL A 666 3.44 21.20 -33.03
CA VAL A 666 3.79 19.80 -32.88
C VAL A 666 2.53 18.94 -32.94
N ALA A 667 2.52 17.98 -33.86
CA ALA A 667 1.50 16.95 -33.97
C ALA A 667 2.07 15.62 -33.42
N PRO A 668 1.52 15.05 -32.34
CA PRO A 668 1.95 13.77 -31.80
C PRO A 668 1.88 12.63 -32.82
N GLN A 669 2.94 11.81 -32.87
CA GLN A 669 3.03 10.65 -33.77
C GLN A 669 3.08 9.31 -33.01
N LEU A 670 3.79 9.25 -31.89
CA LEU A 670 3.97 8.01 -31.13
C LEU A 670 2.93 7.86 -30.01
N GLU A 671 2.41 6.65 -29.81
CA GLU A 671 1.60 6.30 -28.62
C GLU A 671 2.47 5.91 -27.41
N THR A 672 3.74 5.58 -27.60
CA THR A 672 4.66 5.25 -26.49
C THR A 672 6.00 5.93 -26.72
N LEU A 673 6.50 6.62 -25.70
CA LEU A 673 7.81 7.27 -25.69
C LEU A 673 8.89 6.32 -25.18
N VAL A 674 8.63 5.67 -24.05
CA VAL A 674 9.57 4.77 -23.39
C VAL A 674 8.85 3.51 -22.94
N ARG A 675 9.46 2.36 -23.22
CA ARG A 675 9.01 1.06 -22.73
C ARG A 675 10.17 0.34 -22.04
N ILE A 676 10.01 0.09 -20.75
CA ILE A 676 10.96 -0.66 -19.91
C ILE A 676 10.35 -2.04 -19.72
N GLU A 677 10.84 -3.04 -20.44
CA GLU A 677 10.17 -4.34 -20.55
C GLU A 677 11.15 -5.49 -20.37
N GLY A 678 10.93 -6.25 -19.31
CA GLY A 678 11.64 -7.48 -19.00
C GLY A 678 10.75 -8.70 -19.17
N THR A 679 11.23 -9.83 -18.64
CA THR A 679 10.41 -11.01 -18.40
C THR A 679 10.42 -11.30 -16.91
N LEU A 680 9.48 -12.10 -16.39
CA LEU A 680 9.47 -12.46 -14.96
C LEU A 680 10.77 -13.14 -14.50
N ASP A 681 11.46 -13.87 -15.40
CA ASP A 681 12.75 -14.52 -15.12
C ASP A 681 13.95 -13.58 -15.30
N ARG A 682 13.79 -12.54 -16.13
CA ARG A 682 14.83 -11.55 -16.44
C ARG A 682 14.22 -10.15 -16.42
N PRO A 683 13.90 -9.61 -15.23
CA PRO A 683 13.32 -8.29 -15.10
C PRO A 683 14.33 -7.21 -15.48
N VAL A 684 13.85 -6.04 -15.92
CA VAL A 684 14.71 -4.85 -16.02
C VAL A 684 14.94 -4.30 -14.62
N ARG A 685 16.18 -3.96 -14.27
CA ARG A 685 16.51 -3.53 -12.90
C ARG A 685 17.17 -2.16 -12.87
N GLY A 686 16.72 -1.26 -12.00
CA GLY A 686 17.49 -0.07 -11.64
C GLY A 686 17.65 0.99 -12.74
N VAL A 687 16.75 1.04 -13.73
CA VAL A 687 16.73 2.15 -14.69
C VAL A 687 16.22 3.42 -14.00
N VAL A 688 16.91 4.54 -14.21
CA VAL A 688 16.58 5.84 -13.60
C VAL A 688 16.42 6.90 -14.67
N PHE A 689 15.35 7.68 -14.59
CA PHE A 689 15.20 8.96 -15.30
C PHE A 689 15.24 10.10 -14.29
N GLU A 690 16.07 11.11 -14.56
CA GLU A 690 16.28 12.25 -13.67
C GLU A 690 16.22 13.58 -14.45
N GLY A 691 15.28 14.46 -14.09
CA GLY A 691 15.17 15.79 -14.70
C GLY A 691 14.67 15.79 -16.16
N ILE A 692 14.08 14.67 -16.62
CA ILE A 692 13.65 14.50 -18.01
C ILE A 692 12.19 14.89 -18.19
N THR A 693 11.88 15.64 -19.26
CA THR A 693 10.51 15.90 -19.69
C THR A 693 10.07 14.86 -20.74
N PHE A 694 8.92 14.21 -20.54
CA PHE A 694 8.27 13.33 -21.51
C PHE A 694 7.05 14.04 -22.12
N ALA A 695 7.00 14.17 -23.45
CA ALA A 695 5.95 14.95 -24.09
C ALA A 695 5.55 14.53 -25.51
N ASP A 696 4.45 15.12 -25.98
CA ASP A 696 3.93 15.11 -27.34
C ASP A 696 3.66 13.71 -27.89
N ALA A 697 3.06 12.85 -27.08
CA ALA A 697 2.61 11.51 -27.45
C ALA A 697 1.08 11.45 -27.57
N THR A 698 0.55 10.52 -28.37
CA THR A 698 -0.88 10.39 -28.66
C THR A 698 -1.51 9.14 -28.06
N TRP A 699 -2.81 8.99 -28.24
CA TRP A 699 -3.55 7.74 -28.15
C TRP A 699 -4.70 7.78 -29.17
N LEU A 700 -4.69 6.87 -30.13
CA LEU A 700 -5.63 6.83 -31.25
C LEU A 700 -6.70 5.74 -31.11
N GLY A 701 -6.74 5.04 -29.97
CA GLY A 701 -7.80 4.08 -29.65
C GLY A 701 -9.20 4.67 -29.87
N PRO A 702 -9.50 5.87 -29.34
CA PRO A 702 -10.80 6.51 -29.53
C PRO A 702 -11.19 6.76 -31.00
N ASN A 703 -10.26 7.14 -31.89
CA ASN A 703 -10.55 7.33 -33.33
C ASN A 703 -11.03 6.04 -34.00
N ARG A 704 -10.46 4.90 -33.56
CA ARG A 704 -10.67 3.61 -34.20
C ARG A 704 -11.97 2.96 -33.72
N THR A 705 -12.12 2.86 -32.40
CA THR A 705 -13.15 2.02 -31.76
C THR A 705 -14.09 2.79 -30.84
N GLY A 706 -13.90 4.11 -30.69
CA GLY A 706 -14.54 4.89 -29.65
C GLY A 706 -13.88 4.71 -28.29
N HIS A 707 -14.37 5.47 -27.32
CA HIS A 707 -13.97 5.44 -25.92
C HIS A 707 -15.22 5.19 -25.07
N ILE A 708 -15.39 3.94 -24.63
CA ILE A 708 -16.58 3.51 -23.90
C ILE A 708 -16.12 3.21 -22.48
N ASP A 709 -15.84 4.29 -21.76
CA ASP A 709 -15.41 4.24 -20.37
C ASP A 709 -16.42 3.49 -19.51
N VAL A 710 -15.89 2.73 -18.56
CA VAL A 710 -16.64 2.08 -17.49
C VAL A 710 -16.38 2.81 -16.19
N GLN A 711 -15.10 3.02 -15.87
CA GLN A 711 -14.63 3.82 -14.75
C GLN A 711 -13.12 4.09 -14.87
N ALA A 712 -12.66 5.24 -14.39
CA ALA A 712 -11.23 5.58 -14.29
C ALA A 712 -10.46 5.46 -15.62
N ASN A 713 -11.12 5.73 -16.75
CA ASN A 713 -10.56 5.62 -18.09
C ASN A 713 -10.23 4.16 -18.50
N PHE A 714 -10.95 3.18 -17.94
CA PHE A 714 -10.96 1.80 -18.44
C PHE A 714 -12.14 1.60 -19.38
N THR A 715 -11.89 1.05 -20.55
CA THR A 715 -12.90 0.90 -21.60
C THR A 715 -13.42 -0.52 -21.72
N THR A 716 -14.70 -0.66 -22.09
CA THR A 716 -15.30 -1.97 -22.37
C THR A 716 -15.03 -2.43 -23.81
N ASP A 717 -15.05 -3.75 -24.02
CA ASP A 717 -15.00 -4.39 -25.34
C ASP A 717 -16.17 -5.38 -25.53
N ALA A 718 -16.29 -5.97 -26.72
CA ALA A 718 -17.39 -6.87 -27.07
C ALA A 718 -17.20 -8.32 -26.58
N LYS A 719 -16.14 -8.63 -25.82
CA LYS A 719 -15.82 -10.01 -25.40
C LYS A 719 -16.43 -10.32 -24.04
N CYS A 720 -16.73 -11.59 -23.77
CA CYS A 720 -17.15 -12.07 -22.44
C CYS A 720 -18.28 -11.22 -21.80
N LEU A 721 -19.19 -10.72 -22.63
CA LEU A 721 -20.33 -9.93 -22.16
C LEU A 721 -21.46 -10.85 -21.73
N PHE A 722 -22.11 -10.49 -20.63
CA PHE A 722 -23.37 -11.11 -20.23
C PHE A 722 -24.34 -10.05 -19.71
N SER A 723 -25.62 -10.41 -19.60
CA SER A 723 -26.63 -9.50 -19.09
C SER A 723 -26.80 -9.65 -17.58
N ARG A 724 -26.76 -8.53 -16.87
CA ARG A 724 -27.07 -8.39 -15.45
C ARG A 724 -28.04 -7.23 -15.29
N ASP A 725 -29.22 -7.51 -14.72
CA ASP A 725 -30.27 -6.52 -14.42
C ASP A 725 -30.61 -5.59 -15.62
N GLY A 726 -30.69 -6.18 -16.82
CA GLY A 726 -31.01 -5.45 -18.06
C GLY A 726 -29.84 -4.67 -18.68
N SER A 727 -28.71 -4.60 -18.00
CA SER A 727 -27.46 -4.00 -18.50
C SER A 727 -26.47 -5.06 -19.00
N LEU A 728 -25.43 -4.63 -19.71
CA LEU A 728 -24.31 -5.43 -20.15
C LEU A 728 -23.10 -5.20 -19.24
N VAL A 729 -22.48 -6.30 -18.85
CA VAL A 729 -21.31 -6.36 -17.96
C VAL A 729 -20.30 -7.38 -18.47
N LYS A 730 -19.07 -7.29 -17.98
CA LYS A 730 -17.99 -8.23 -18.29
C LYS A 730 -18.01 -9.38 -17.32
N GLN A 731 -17.75 -10.59 -17.80
CA GLN A 731 -17.78 -11.80 -16.98
C GLN A 731 -16.98 -11.63 -15.69
N HIS A 732 -15.69 -11.30 -15.71
CA HIS A 732 -14.91 -11.11 -14.48
C HIS A 732 -14.46 -9.65 -14.25
N ASN A 733 -15.31 -8.68 -14.60
CA ASN A 733 -14.97 -7.25 -14.52
C ASN A 733 -13.63 -6.87 -15.17
N GLU A 734 -13.21 -7.62 -16.20
CA GLU A 734 -11.99 -7.37 -16.94
C GLU A 734 -12.24 -6.27 -17.97
N TYR A 735 -11.54 -5.13 -17.86
CA TYR A 735 -11.70 -4.01 -18.78
C TYR A 735 -10.39 -3.63 -19.44
N VAL A 736 -10.48 -2.96 -20.58
CA VAL A 736 -9.31 -2.56 -21.37
C VAL A 736 -8.75 -1.27 -20.77
N LYS A 737 -7.57 -1.37 -20.16
CA LYS A 737 -6.82 -0.22 -19.64
C LYS A 737 -6.43 0.73 -20.77
N SER A 738 -6.62 2.03 -20.57
CA SER A 738 -6.09 3.03 -21.48
C SER A 738 -4.56 3.06 -21.43
N PRO A 739 -3.86 3.09 -22.57
CA PRO A 739 -2.41 2.98 -22.61
C PRO A 739 -1.74 4.23 -22.06
N ALA A 740 -0.60 4.06 -21.39
CA ALA A 740 0.30 5.16 -21.05
C ALA A 740 1.38 5.39 -22.08
N ASN A 741 1.89 6.63 -22.09
CA ASN A 741 2.98 7.02 -22.98
C ASN A 741 4.36 6.64 -22.43
N VAL A 742 4.49 6.27 -21.15
CA VAL A 742 5.67 5.61 -20.56
C VAL A 742 5.22 4.36 -19.80
N VAL A 743 5.82 3.20 -20.10
CA VAL A 743 5.34 1.90 -19.60
C VAL A 743 6.47 1.06 -18.99
N LEU A 744 6.18 0.40 -17.87
CA LEU A 744 7.05 -0.57 -17.19
C LEU A 744 6.36 -1.93 -17.10
N ARG A 745 7.06 -3.00 -17.51
CA ARG A 745 6.62 -4.40 -17.43
C ARG A 745 7.75 -5.27 -16.91
N ALA A 746 7.48 -6.08 -15.89
CA ALA A 746 8.49 -6.89 -15.22
C ALA A 746 9.77 -6.08 -14.92
N ALA A 747 9.59 -4.93 -14.25
CA ALA A 747 10.65 -3.98 -13.93
C ALA A 747 10.81 -3.80 -12.41
N GLU A 748 12.04 -3.77 -11.92
CA GLU A 748 12.34 -3.73 -10.49
C GLU A 748 13.28 -2.58 -10.17
N CYS A 749 13.03 -1.91 -9.04
CA CYS A 749 13.90 -0.84 -8.55
C CYS A 749 14.10 0.33 -9.53
N CYS A 750 13.16 0.55 -10.46
CA CYS A 750 13.18 1.67 -11.41
C CYS A 750 12.81 2.99 -10.72
N ARG A 751 13.28 4.12 -11.27
CA ARG A 751 13.05 5.43 -10.65
C ARG A 751 12.78 6.54 -11.67
N PHE A 752 11.85 7.41 -11.33
CA PHE A 752 11.59 8.68 -12.00
C PHE A 752 11.75 9.78 -10.96
N GLU A 753 12.74 10.64 -11.14
CA GLU A 753 13.13 11.66 -10.17
C GLU A 753 13.10 13.03 -10.84
N ARG A 754 12.29 13.96 -10.33
CA ARG A 754 12.20 15.32 -10.89
C ARG A 754 11.88 15.34 -12.39
N CYS A 755 11.10 14.36 -12.85
CA CYS A 755 10.66 14.29 -14.24
C CYS A 755 9.38 15.12 -14.45
N THR A 756 9.14 15.52 -15.69
CA THR A 756 7.90 16.18 -16.09
C THR A 756 7.18 15.34 -17.14
N PHE A 757 5.89 15.09 -16.95
CA PHE A 757 5.03 14.39 -17.90
C PHE A 757 3.96 15.36 -18.38
N THR A 758 3.99 15.72 -19.66
CA THR A 758 3.10 16.75 -20.18
C THR A 758 2.82 16.62 -21.66
N ARG A 759 1.68 17.16 -22.14
CA ARG A 759 1.28 17.08 -23.56
C ARG A 759 1.17 15.64 -24.04
N LEU A 760 0.44 14.84 -23.27
CA LEU A 760 0.29 13.40 -23.46
C LEU A 760 -1.17 13.07 -23.80
N GLY A 761 -1.38 12.24 -24.83
CA GLY A 761 -2.68 11.85 -25.33
C GLY A 761 -3.26 10.58 -24.69
N GLY A 762 -2.43 9.77 -24.04
CA GLY A 762 -2.83 8.64 -23.21
C GLY A 762 -2.71 8.96 -21.73
N ALA A 763 -2.44 7.93 -20.92
CA ALA A 763 -1.96 8.10 -19.56
C ALA A 763 -0.47 8.50 -19.51
N GLY A 764 -0.01 9.06 -18.39
CA GLY A 764 1.38 9.50 -18.23
C GLY A 764 2.36 8.34 -18.09
N LEU A 765 2.23 7.61 -16.99
CA LEU A 765 3.11 6.51 -16.58
C LEU A 765 2.30 5.29 -16.15
N ASP A 766 2.69 4.10 -16.59
CA ASP A 766 2.04 2.83 -16.24
C ASP A 766 3.03 1.79 -15.70
N LEU A 767 2.70 1.22 -14.54
CA LEU A 767 3.43 0.13 -13.89
C LEU A 767 2.61 -1.15 -14.00
N GLU A 768 2.88 -1.92 -15.06
CA GLU A 768 2.16 -3.17 -15.34
C GLU A 768 2.78 -4.37 -14.63
N HIS A 769 2.14 -5.53 -14.81
CA HIS A 769 2.49 -6.84 -14.23
C HIS A 769 3.99 -7.09 -14.00
N GLY A 770 4.28 -7.65 -12.83
CA GLY A 770 5.63 -7.97 -12.35
C GLY A 770 6.50 -6.76 -12.00
N SER A 771 6.00 -5.54 -12.18
CA SER A 771 6.73 -4.34 -11.77
C SER A 771 6.66 -4.13 -10.25
N ARG A 772 7.82 -3.92 -9.61
CA ARG A 772 7.89 -3.68 -8.17
C ARG A 772 8.99 -2.73 -7.74
N GLN A 773 8.84 -2.15 -6.56
CA GLN A 773 9.86 -1.26 -5.97
C GLN A 773 10.22 -0.07 -6.87
N THR A 774 9.27 0.39 -7.70
CA THR A 774 9.44 1.59 -8.52
C THR A 774 9.13 2.83 -7.70
N ILE A 775 9.97 3.86 -7.82
CA ILE A 775 9.79 5.13 -7.10
C ILE A 775 9.59 6.27 -8.11
N VAL A 776 8.44 6.92 -8.01
CA VAL A 776 8.11 8.16 -8.73
C VAL A 776 8.18 9.29 -7.71
N ASN A 777 9.20 10.13 -7.80
CA ASN A 777 9.50 11.12 -6.78
C ASN A 777 9.74 12.51 -7.36
N ARG A 778 9.10 13.52 -6.77
CA ARG A 778 9.25 14.94 -7.17
C ARG A 778 8.93 15.21 -8.64
N CYS A 779 8.07 14.40 -9.24
CA CYS A 779 7.66 14.55 -10.62
C CYS A 779 6.46 15.51 -10.75
N ASP A 780 6.33 16.12 -11.91
CA ASP A 780 5.21 17.01 -12.26
C ASP A 780 4.41 16.41 -13.42
N PHE A 781 3.09 16.28 -13.26
CA PHE A 781 2.18 15.67 -14.24
C PHE A 781 1.07 16.66 -14.59
N PHE A 782 1.02 17.14 -15.84
CA PHE A 782 -0.01 18.08 -16.27
C PHE A 782 -0.20 18.12 -17.79
N ASP A 783 -1.39 18.54 -18.24
CA ASP A 783 -1.76 18.50 -19.66
C ASP A 783 -1.71 17.08 -20.24
N ILE A 784 -2.33 16.14 -19.51
CA ILE A 784 -2.45 14.73 -19.86
C ILE A 784 -3.92 14.43 -20.17
N SER A 785 -4.19 13.85 -21.33
CA SER A 785 -5.55 13.53 -21.78
C SER A 785 -6.22 12.48 -20.90
N GLY A 786 -5.47 11.44 -20.49
CA GLY A 786 -5.92 10.37 -19.59
C GLY A 786 -5.44 10.54 -18.15
N SER A 787 -5.30 9.43 -17.40
CA SER A 787 -4.79 9.42 -16.02
C SER A 787 -3.29 9.73 -15.95
N ALA A 788 -2.79 10.31 -14.85
CA ALA A 788 -1.37 10.63 -14.76
C ALA A 788 -0.51 9.38 -14.48
N ILE A 789 -0.90 8.57 -13.50
CA ILE A 789 -0.17 7.36 -13.11
C ILE A 789 -1.15 6.19 -12.97
N GLN A 790 -0.80 5.05 -13.56
CA GLN A 790 -1.50 3.77 -13.44
C GLN A 790 -0.55 2.74 -12.78
N ILE A 791 -1.06 2.00 -11.80
CA ILE A 791 -0.30 0.99 -11.04
C ILE A 791 -1.12 -0.29 -11.01
N GLY A 792 -0.62 -1.33 -11.66
CA GLY A 792 -1.33 -2.59 -11.80
C GLY A 792 -2.42 -2.56 -12.88
N ASP A 793 -3.14 -3.66 -12.93
CA ASP A 793 -4.12 -4.00 -13.96
C ASP A 793 -5.36 -4.62 -13.31
N VAL A 794 -6.34 -4.99 -14.16
CA VAL A 794 -7.68 -5.44 -13.75
C VAL A 794 -8.12 -6.75 -14.41
N GLN A 795 -7.19 -7.51 -15.00
CA GLN A 795 -7.49 -8.79 -15.64
C GLN A 795 -7.56 -9.91 -14.61
N VAL A 796 -8.04 -11.09 -15.02
CA VAL A 796 -8.00 -12.32 -14.20
C VAL A 796 -6.61 -12.64 -13.71
N THR A 797 -5.58 -12.40 -14.52
CA THR A 797 -4.18 -12.58 -14.12
C THR A 797 -3.70 -11.60 -13.05
N ASP A 798 -4.45 -10.53 -12.76
CA ASP A 798 -4.12 -9.53 -11.74
C ASP A 798 -4.88 -9.77 -10.44
N HIS A 799 -6.16 -10.17 -10.54
CA HIS A 799 -6.99 -10.43 -9.37
C HIS A 799 -6.93 -11.89 -8.89
N HIS A 800 -6.50 -12.83 -9.75
CA HIS A 800 -6.19 -14.22 -9.41
C HIS A 800 -5.00 -14.75 -10.23
N PRO A 801 -3.79 -14.19 -10.02
CA PRO A 801 -2.59 -14.62 -10.73
C PRO A 801 -2.27 -16.11 -10.49
N GLU A 802 -1.99 -16.85 -11.56
CA GLU A 802 -1.41 -18.20 -11.45
C GLU A 802 0.05 -18.16 -10.96
N ASP A 803 0.76 -17.05 -11.23
CA ASP A 803 2.14 -16.80 -10.78
C ASP A 803 2.19 -15.53 -9.91
N PRO A 804 2.49 -15.64 -8.60
CA PRO A 804 2.59 -14.48 -7.71
C PRO A 804 3.61 -13.42 -8.13
N ARG A 805 4.55 -13.73 -9.03
CA ARG A 805 5.50 -12.76 -9.60
C ARG A 805 4.83 -11.75 -10.53
N LEU A 806 3.60 -12.00 -11.00
CA LEU A 806 2.81 -11.05 -11.79
C LEU A 806 2.29 -9.87 -10.94
N ILE A 807 2.18 -10.05 -9.63
CA ILE A 807 1.62 -9.04 -8.73
C ILE A 807 2.47 -7.77 -8.75
N VAL A 808 1.83 -6.66 -9.09
CA VAL A 808 2.41 -5.31 -9.01
C VAL A 808 2.45 -4.88 -7.55
N ARG A 809 3.64 -4.63 -7.01
CA ARG A 809 3.79 -4.39 -5.57
C ARG A 809 4.91 -3.47 -5.14
N ASP A 810 4.80 -2.96 -3.92
CA ASP A 810 5.85 -2.21 -3.24
C ASP A 810 6.30 -0.95 -4.02
N ASN A 811 5.40 -0.37 -4.84
CA ASN A 811 5.68 0.84 -5.62
C ASN A 811 5.33 2.10 -4.81
N ARG A 812 6.01 3.22 -5.12
CA ARG A 812 5.81 4.48 -4.38
C ARG A 812 5.65 5.68 -5.32
N VAL A 813 4.62 6.47 -5.08
CA VAL A 813 4.39 7.78 -5.69
C VAL A 813 4.48 8.84 -4.59
N THR A 814 5.50 9.70 -4.64
CA THR A 814 5.77 10.62 -3.53
C THR A 814 6.33 11.98 -3.92
N ASN A 815 5.99 13.02 -3.15
CA ASN A 815 6.42 14.41 -3.39
C ASN A 815 6.09 14.91 -4.81
N CYS A 816 5.13 14.28 -5.51
CA CYS A 816 4.77 14.66 -6.87
C CYS A 816 3.70 15.75 -6.86
N ARG A 817 3.66 16.54 -7.93
CA ARG A 817 2.57 17.46 -8.23
C ARG A 817 1.79 16.91 -9.43
N ILE A 818 0.47 16.76 -9.27
CA ILE A 818 -0.39 16.20 -10.32
C ILE A 818 -1.58 17.13 -10.51
N HIS A 819 -1.71 17.73 -11.69
CA HIS A 819 -2.76 18.70 -11.94
C HIS A 819 -3.16 18.83 -13.41
N HIS A 820 -4.40 19.22 -13.70
CA HIS A 820 -4.86 19.40 -15.09
C HIS A 820 -4.64 18.12 -15.92
N VAL A 821 -5.12 17.01 -15.39
CA VAL A 821 -5.09 15.64 -15.94
C VAL A 821 -6.53 15.22 -16.24
N GLY A 822 -6.74 14.28 -17.17
CA GLY A 822 -8.09 13.99 -17.67
C GLY A 822 -8.62 15.10 -18.58
N VAL A 823 -7.73 15.76 -19.34
CA VAL A 823 -8.08 16.93 -20.18
C VAL A 823 -9.07 16.57 -21.29
N GLU A 824 -9.02 15.34 -21.80
CA GLU A 824 -9.93 14.84 -22.83
C GLU A 824 -10.86 13.74 -22.29
N PHE A 825 -10.35 12.88 -21.42
CA PHE A 825 -11.11 11.80 -20.78
C PHE A 825 -11.41 12.20 -19.33
N GLU A 826 -12.53 12.91 -19.12
CA GLU A 826 -12.89 13.53 -17.84
C GLU A 826 -13.12 12.54 -16.69
N ASP A 827 -13.32 11.27 -17.02
CA ASP A 827 -13.43 10.09 -16.15
C ASP A 827 -12.06 9.58 -15.62
N SER A 828 -10.96 10.18 -16.07
CA SER A 828 -9.60 9.86 -15.59
C SER A 828 -9.34 10.32 -14.17
N VAL A 829 -8.33 9.72 -13.53
CA VAL A 829 -7.89 10.04 -12.16
C VAL A 829 -6.43 10.46 -12.12
N ALA A 830 -5.98 11.10 -11.05
CA ALA A 830 -4.55 11.42 -10.90
C ALA A 830 -3.73 10.13 -10.78
N VAL A 831 -4.08 9.29 -9.81
CA VAL A 831 -3.39 8.00 -9.58
C VAL A 831 -4.43 6.90 -9.51
N PHE A 832 -4.31 5.91 -10.40
CA PHE A 832 -5.04 4.66 -10.34
C PHE A 832 -4.11 3.55 -9.83
N ALA A 833 -4.57 2.78 -8.85
CA ALA A 833 -3.93 1.54 -8.42
C ALA A 833 -4.96 0.40 -8.44
N GLY A 834 -4.82 -0.59 -9.33
CA GLY A 834 -5.74 -1.71 -9.46
C GLY A 834 -5.55 -2.78 -8.37
N TYR A 835 -5.38 -4.04 -8.76
CA TYR A 835 -5.05 -5.14 -7.82
C TYR A 835 -3.57 -5.12 -7.41
N ALA A 836 -3.14 -4.02 -6.77
CA ALA A 836 -1.77 -3.80 -6.32
C ALA A 836 -1.58 -4.10 -4.83
N GLN A 837 -0.36 -4.47 -4.44
CA GLN A 837 -0.01 -4.79 -3.05
C GLN A 837 1.07 -3.84 -2.52
N GLY A 838 0.92 -3.34 -1.28
CA GLY A 838 1.97 -2.55 -0.62
C GLY A 838 2.30 -1.23 -1.31
N THR A 839 1.43 -0.72 -2.19
CA THR A 839 1.67 0.54 -2.91
C THR A 839 1.51 1.72 -1.96
N VAL A 840 2.45 2.67 -2.00
CA VAL A 840 2.47 3.86 -1.13
C VAL A 840 2.30 5.13 -1.98
N ILE A 841 1.20 5.84 -1.78
CA ILE A 841 0.90 7.12 -2.42
C ILE A 841 0.94 8.18 -1.32
N THR A 842 2.02 8.97 -1.25
CA THR A 842 2.25 9.85 -0.09
C THR A 842 2.96 11.16 -0.35
N CYS A 843 2.64 12.20 0.41
CA CYS A 843 3.25 13.51 0.31
C CYS A 843 3.09 14.15 -1.08
N ASN A 844 2.01 13.85 -1.81
CA ASN A 844 1.75 14.44 -3.12
C ASN A 844 0.82 15.65 -3.03
N GLU A 845 0.92 16.57 -3.99
CA GLU A 845 -0.04 17.66 -4.21
C GLU A 845 -0.87 17.33 -5.45
N ILE A 846 -2.19 17.16 -5.30
CA ILE A 846 -3.10 16.75 -6.38
C ILE A 846 -4.24 17.74 -6.50
N HIS A 847 -4.37 18.41 -7.65
CA HIS A 847 -5.37 19.47 -7.78
C HIS A 847 -5.84 19.78 -9.21
N ASP A 848 -6.99 20.43 -9.37
CA ASP A 848 -7.58 20.83 -10.66
C ASP A 848 -7.82 19.63 -11.60
N LEU A 849 -8.61 18.66 -11.14
CA LEU A 849 -9.02 17.49 -11.93
C LEU A 849 -10.54 17.47 -12.13
N PRO A 850 -11.01 16.92 -13.28
CA PRO A 850 -12.44 16.80 -13.57
C PRO A 850 -13.15 15.80 -12.65
N TYR A 851 -12.46 14.74 -12.21
CA TYR A 851 -13.00 13.64 -11.40
C TYR A 851 -12.14 13.37 -10.15
N SER A 852 -11.94 12.10 -9.78
CA SER A 852 -11.31 11.67 -8.54
C SER A 852 -9.79 11.89 -8.55
N GLY A 853 -9.22 12.08 -7.37
CA GLY A 853 -7.77 12.20 -7.19
C GLY A 853 -7.09 10.83 -7.25
N ILE A 854 -7.23 10.07 -6.17
CA ILE A 854 -6.60 8.77 -6.00
C ILE A 854 -7.68 7.69 -6.00
N SER A 855 -7.57 6.69 -6.89
CA SER A 855 -8.46 5.53 -6.96
C SER A 855 -7.67 4.25 -6.68
N VAL A 856 -8.07 3.45 -5.69
CA VAL A 856 -7.36 2.22 -5.29
C VAL A 856 -8.31 1.02 -5.22
N GLY A 857 -7.96 -0.06 -5.91
CA GLY A 857 -8.71 -1.31 -6.01
C GLY A 857 -9.64 -1.37 -7.22
N TRP A 858 -10.29 -2.53 -7.39
CA TRP A 858 -11.17 -2.82 -8.53
C TRP A 858 -12.19 -3.93 -8.19
N GLY A 859 -13.16 -4.15 -9.09
CA GLY A 859 -13.99 -5.36 -9.10
C GLY A 859 -15.31 -5.29 -8.32
N TRP A 860 -15.59 -4.18 -7.63
CA TRP A 860 -16.84 -4.00 -6.88
C TRP A 860 -17.14 -5.13 -5.88
N GLY A 861 -16.10 -5.83 -5.43
CA GLY A 861 -16.20 -6.97 -4.54
C GLY A 861 -16.52 -8.32 -5.19
N GLU A 862 -16.83 -8.38 -6.49
CA GLU A 862 -17.22 -9.63 -7.17
C GLU A 862 -16.07 -10.63 -7.32
N GLU A 863 -14.86 -10.13 -7.45
CA GLU A 863 -13.63 -10.92 -7.61
C GLU A 863 -13.03 -11.30 -6.26
N ASP A 864 -13.56 -10.82 -5.15
CA ASP A 864 -13.04 -11.18 -3.83
C ASP A 864 -13.55 -12.55 -3.35
N ALA A 865 -12.89 -13.07 -2.32
CA ALA A 865 -13.30 -14.32 -1.67
C ALA A 865 -14.77 -14.23 -1.21
N GLY A 866 -15.61 -15.12 -1.73
CA GLY A 866 -17.05 -15.16 -1.47
C GLY A 866 -17.92 -14.43 -2.49
N GLY A 867 -17.35 -13.80 -3.53
CA GLY A 867 -18.09 -13.00 -4.52
C GLY A 867 -18.47 -11.62 -4.02
N GLY A 868 -19.34 -10.90 -4.74
CA GLY A 868 -19.85 -9.56 -4.42
C GLY A 868 -21.36 -9.53 -4.09
N ALA A 869 -22.05 -8.42 -4.30
CA ALA A 869 -23.46 -8.24 -3.97
C ALA A 869 -24.44 -8.85 -4.99
N TYR A 870 -24.00 -9.17 -6.21
CA TYR A 870 -24.90 -9.55 -7.29
C TYR A 870 -25.05 -11.08 -7.40
N GLU A 871 -26.25 -11.60 -7.19
CA GLU A 871 -26.54 -13.05 -7.21
C GLU A 871 -26.38 -13.69 -8.60
N VAL A 872 -26.63 -12.94 -9.68
CA VAL A 872 -26.64 -13.41 -11.07
C VAL A 872 -25.22 -13.66 -11.62
N ILE A 873 -24.19 -13.40 -10.82
CA ILE A 873 -22.80 -13.56 -11.21
C ILE A 873 -22.45 -15.05 -11.35
N PRO A 874 -21.96 -15.52 -12.51
CA PRO A 874 -21.81 -16.94 -12.80
C PRO A 874 -20.58 -17.60 -12.15
N PHE A 875 -19.90 -16.92 -11.23
CA PHE A 875 -18.70 -17.40 -10.55
C PHE A 875 -18.59 -16.87 -9.12
N ARG A 876 -17.82 -17.59 -8.29
CA ARG A 876 -17.44 -17.19 -6.94
C ARG A 876 -16.03 -17.67 -6.68
N TYR A 877 -15.14 -16.76 -6.30
CA TYR A 877 -13.78 -17.13 -5.91
C TYR A 877 -13.73 -17.50 -4.44
N ALA A 878 -12.98 -18.55 -4.10
CA ALA A 878 -12.73 -18.95 -2.72
C ALA A 878 -11.48 -18.27 -2.13
N THR A 879 -10.59 -17.81 -3.01
CA THR A 879 -9.35 -17.11 -2.68
C THR A 879 -9.56 -15.59 -2.74
N PRO A 880 -8.84 -14.82 -1.91
CA PRO A 880 -8.87 -13.36 -1.99
C PRO A 880 -8.08 -12.84 -3.20
N THR A 881 -8.39 -11.61 -3.62
CA THR A 881 -7.55 -10.88 -4.57
C THR A 881 -6.22 -10.46 -3.92
N PRO A 882 -5.15 -10.16 -4.70
CA PRO A 882 -3.88 -9.71 -4.14
C PRO A 882 -3.90 -8.32 -3.48
N ALA A 883 -4.93 -7.52 -3.73
CA ALA A 883 -5.01 -6.14 -3.27
C ALA A 883 -4.93 -6.07 -1.74
N SER A 884 -3.84 -5.51 -1.21
CA SER A 884 -3.58 -5.52 0.23
C SER A 884 -2.47 -4.57 0.64
N GLY A 885 -2.52 -4.06 1.88
CA GLY A 885 -1.43 -3.28 2.47
C GLY A 885 -1.11 -1.96 1.78
N ASN A 886 -2.03 -1.41 0.97
CA ASN A 886 -1.81 -0.14 0.27
C ASN A 886 -1.90 1.04 1.25
N ARG A 887 -1.14 2.10 1.02
CA ARG A 887 -1.10 3.27 1.90
C ARG A 887 -1.35 4.54 1.10
N VAL A 888 -2.44 5.24 1.40
CA VAL A 888 -2.75 6.57 0.87
C VAL A 888 -2.62 7.56 2.02
N GLU A 889 -1.45 8.19 2.13
CA GLU A 889 -1.14 8.95 3.35
C GLU A 889 -0.46 10.30 3.11
N ARG A 890 -0.78 11.31 3.93
CA ARG A 890 -0.11 12.62 3.89
C ARG A 890 -0.17 13.30 2.52
N ASN A 891 -1.22 13.09 1.72
CA ASN A 891 -1.40 13.81 0.46
C ASN A 891 -2.23 15.08 0.67
N HIS A 892 -1.96 16.11 -0.12
CA HIS A 892 -2.73 17.35 -0.18
C HIS A 892 -3.57 17.36 -1.46
N LEU A 893 -4.89 17.26 -1.33
CA LEU A 893 -5.84 17.09 -2.43
C LEU A 893 -6.88 18.20 -2.44
N TYR A 894 -7.02 18.92 -3.55
CA TYR A 894 -7.99 20.02 -3.62
C TYR A 894 -8.43 20.39 -5.03
N ARG A 895 -9.62 20.99 -5.20
CA ARG A 895 -10.20 21.28 -6.53
C ARG A 895 -10.29 20.03 -7.41
N LEU A 896 -10.78 18.94 -6.83
CA LEU A 896 -11.12 17.70 -7.52
C LEU A 896 -12.63 17.64 -7.75
N MET A 897 -13.11 16.65 -8.52
CA MET A 897 -14.53 16.48 -8.83
C MET A 897 -15.17 17.73 -9.46
N GLN A 898 -14.40 18.44 -10.30
CA GLN A 898 -14.82 19.73 -10.87
C GLN A 898 -15.87 19.60 -11.97
N ARG A 899 -16.02 18.41 -12.59
CA ARG A 899 -16.92 18.20 -13.74
C ARG A 899 -17.70 16.89 -13.69
N ARG A 900 -17.10 15.82 -13.16
CA ARG A 900 -17.72 14.50 -12.99
C ARG A 900 -18.25 14.32 -11.56
N ASP A 901 -19.14 13.36 -11.38
CA ASP A 901 -19.82 13.01 -10.11
C ASP A 901 -19.54 11.54 -9.74
N ASP A 902 -20.04 11.05 -8.60
CA ASP A 902 -19.86 9.69 -8.06
C ASP A 902 -18.38 9.30 -7.89
N GLY A 903 -17.66 10.11 -7.13
CA GLY A 903 -16.23 9.94 -6.89
C GLY A 903 -15.75 10.67 -5.64
N GLY A 904 -14.46 10.57 -5.36
CA GLY A 904 -13.86 11.15 -4.17
C GLY A 904 -12.48 11.72 -4.47
N ALA A 905 -12.01 12.63 -3.62
CA ALA A 905 -10.59 12.96 -3.59
C ALA A 905 -9.75 11.68 -3.40
N ILE A 906 -10.23 10.78 -2.53
CA ILE A 906 -9.75 9.41 -2.38
C ILE A 906 -10.93 8.47 -2.57
N TYR A 907 -10.84 7.55 -3.53
CA TYR A 907 -11.84 6.56 -3.88
C TYR A 907 -11.25 5.15 -3.73
N ILE A 908 -11.97 4.24 -3.08
CA ILE A 908 -11.54 2.86 -2.83
C ILE A 908 -12.60 1.87 -3.30
N LEU A 909 -12.17 0.75 -3.88
CA LEU A 909 -13.04 -0.31 -4.37
C LEU A 909 -12.50 -1.72 -4.02
N GLY A 910 -13.38 -2.67 -3.72
CA GLY A 910 -12.99 -4.06 -3.42
C GLY A 910 -12.30 -4.26 -2.06
N ASN A 911 -12.16 -5.53 -1.66
CA ASN A 911 -11.58 -5.90 -0.36
C ASN A 911 -10.07 -5.70 -0.35
N GLN A 912 -9.53 -4.97 0.64
CA GLN A 912 -8.10 -4.64 0.67
C GLN A 912 -7.50 -4.74 2.09
N PRO A 913 -7.23 -5.96 2.58
CA PRO A 913 -6.72 -6.17 3.92
C PRO A 913 -5.43 -5.40 4.22
N GLY A 914 -5.45 -4.63 5.31
CA GLY A 914 -4.31 -3.86 5.79
C GLY A 914 -4.06 -2.56 5.04
N THR A 915 -4.96 -2.15 4.15
CA THR A 915 -4.88 -0.84 3.49
C THR A 915 -5.21 0.28 4.48
N VAL A 916 -4.50 1.42 4.38
CA VAL A 916 -4.63 2.56 5.29
C VAL A 916 -4.76 3.87 4.50
N ILE A 917 -5.75 4.69 4.88
CA ILE A 917 -5.95 6.07 4.42
C ILE A 917 -5.72 7.00 5.60
N ARG A 918 -4.61 7.75 5.62
CA ARG A 918 -4.30 8.55 6.80
C ARG A 918 -3.60 9.87 6.58
N GLU A 919 -3.83 10.81 7.48
CA GLU A 919 -3.13 12.10 7.50
C GLU A 919 -3.23 12.90 6.19
N ASN A 920 -4.22 12.62 5.35
CA ASN A 920 -4.45 13.39 4.12
C ASN A 920 -5.16 14.71 4.45
N HIS A 921 -4.88 15.74 3.65
CA HIS A 921 -5.56 17.04 3.71
C HIS A 921 -6.37 17.22 2.42
N ILE A 922 -7.69 17.17 2.53
CA ILE A 922 -8.64 17.20 1.43
C ILE A 922 -9.54 18.43 1.56
N HIS A 923 -9.59 19.28 0.54
CA HIS A 923 -10.51 20.43 0.58
C HIS A 923 -10.93 21.00 -0.76
N ASP A 924 -12.00 21.79 -0.77
CA ASP A 924 -12.49 22.52 -1.95
C ASP A 924 -12.73 21.58 -3.17
N CYS A 925 -13.28 20.39 -2.94
CA CYS A 925 -13.63 19.44 -4.00
C CYS A 925 -15.13 19.50 -4.30
N GLY A 926 -15.50 19.50 -5.58
CA GLY A 926 -16.86 19.67 -6.07
C GLY A 926 -16.95 20.58 -7.31
N PRO A 927 -18.13 20.69 -7.94
CA PRO A 927 -19.45 20.38 -7.37
C PRO A 927 -19.85 18.90 -7.37
N GLY A 928 -19.13 18.00 -8.05
CA GLY A 928 -19.41 16.56 -8.00
C GLY A 928 -19.23 15.97 -6.60
N GLY A 929 -20.14 15.09 -6.19
CA GLY A 929 -20.11 14.38 -4.91
C GLY A 929 -19.67 12.92 -5.08
N PRO A 930 -19.42 12.18 -3.99
CA PRO A 930 -19.21 12.65 -2.61
C PRO A 930 -18.07 13.67 -2.42
N GLY A 931 -16.99 13.59 -3.19
CA GLY A 931 -15.89 14.58 -3.20
C GLY A 931 -14.88 14.52 -2.04
N GLY A 932 -15.20 13.87 -0.92
CA GLY A 932 -14.28 13.59 0.19
C GLY A 932 -13.53 12.26 0.03
N ILE A 933 -13.55 11.44 1.08
CA ILE A 933 -13.12 10.03 1.03
C ILE A 933 -14.34 9.16 0.72
N TYR A 934 -14.23 8.26 -0.26
CA TYR A 934 -15.33 7.42 -0.71
C TYR A 934 -14.91 5.95 -0.74
N LEU A 935 -15.47 5.14 0.16
CA LEU A 935 -15.40 3.68 0.10
C LEU A 935 -16.59 3.16 -0.69
N ASP A 936 -16.33 2.68 -1.90
CA ASP A 936 -17.33 2.12 -2.79
C ASP A 936 -17.39 0.59 -2.68
N GLU A 937 -18.20 -0.06 -3.53
CA GLU A 937 -18.62 -1.45 -3.41
C GLU A 937 -17.48 -2.44 -3.16
N GLY A 938 -17.69 -3.35 -2.21
CA GLY A 938 -16.71 -4.37 -1.85
C GLY A 938 -15.60 -3.91 -0.91
N SER A 939 -15.45 -2.59 -0.67
CA SER A 939 -14.47 -2.01 0.26
C SER A 939 -14.54 -2.68 1.64
N GLY A 940 -13.43 -3.26 2.07
CA GLY A 940 -13.31 -3.98 3.34
C GLY A 940 -11.89 -3.97 3.87
N PHE A 941 -11.76 -4.08 5.20
CA PHE A 941 -10.50 -4.20 5.94
C PHE A 941 -9.54 -3.01 5.76
N ILE A 942 -10.11 -1.81 5.62
CA ILE A 942 -9.40 -0.55 5.43
C ILE A 942 -9.46 0.29 6.71
N GLU A 943 -8.33 0.86 7.12
CA GLU A 943 -8.23 1.83 8.21
C GLU A 943 -8.26 3.27 7.65
N ILE A 944 -9.09 4.14 8.21
CA ILE A 944 -9.25 5.54 7.81
C ILE A 944 -9.01 6.40 9.04
N THR A 945 -7.86 7.09 9.11
CA THR A 945 -7.48 7.79 10.34
C THR A 945 -6.74 9.10 10.17
N ARG A 946 -7.00 10.07 11.06
CA ARG A 946 -6.27 11.36 11.11
C ARG A 946 -6.33 12.18 9.82
N ASN A 947 -7.35 12.03 8.97
CA ASN A 947 -7.52 12.84 7.77
C ASN A 947 -8.23 14.17 8.09
N SER A 948 -7.83 15.27 7.44
CA SER A 948 -8.53 16.56 7.48
C SER A 948 -9.33 16.75 6.19
N VAL A 949 -10.66 16.80 6.28
CA VAL A 949 -11.54 16.88 5.10
C VAL A 949 -12.61 17.95 5.29
N TYR A 950 -12.62 18.99 4.47
CA TYR A 950 -13.59 20.09 4.58
C TYR A 950 -13.91 20.74 3.22
N ARG A 951 -15.04 21.43 3.11
CA ARG A 951 -15.52 22.04 1.83
C ARG A 951 -15.58 21.02 0.68
N VAL A 952 -16.26 19.92 0.95
CA VAL A 952 -16.62 18.88 -0.02
C VAL A 952 -18.10 18.55 0.17
N ALA A 953 -18.74 17.94 -0.84
CA ALA A 953 -20.17 17.60 -0.74
C ALA A 953 -20.46 16.60 0.40
N THR A 954 -19.59 15.60 0.59
CA THR A 954 -19.67 14.61 1.67
C THR A 954 -18.25 14.20 2.08
N PRO A 955 -17.80 14.55 3.31
CA PRO A 955 -16.43 14.29 3.77
C PRO A 955 -16.03 12.81 3.77
N MET A 956 -16.95 11.93 4.15
CA MET A 956 -16.78 10.48 4.16
C MET A 956 -18.05 9.84 3.62
N ASN A 957 -17.93 9.05 2.55
CA ASN A 957 -19.03 8.34 1.94
C ASN A 957 -18.77 6.84 1.87
N TYR A 958 -19.87 6.11 1.99
CA TYR A 958 -19.90 4.68 2.14
C TYR A 958 -20.98 4.12 1.23
N ASN A 959 -20.58 3.38 0.19
CA ASN A 959 -21.52 2.68 -0.68
C ASN A 959 -21.37 1.17 -0.45
N ASN A 960 -22.30 0.63 0.36
CA ASN A 960 -22.36 -0.77 0.73
C ASN A 960 -23.69 -1.36 0.25
N ARG A 961 -23.64 -2.42 -0.57
CA ARG A 961 -24.87 -3.02 -1.14
C ARG A 961 -25.36 -4.26 -0.39
N ALA A 962 -24.51 -5.23 -0.03
CA ALA A 962 -24.98 -6.46 0.61
C ALA A 962 -24.02 -7.19 1.56
N GLN A 963 -22.71 -7.03 1.40
CA GLN A 963 -21.73 -7.93 2.05
C GLN A 963 -21.30 -7.49 3.44
N ASP A 964 -21.76 -6.31 3.87
CA ASP A 964 -21.39 -5.62 5.09
C ASP A 964 -19.86 -5.58 5.34
N ARG A 965 -19.08 -5.62 4.25
CA ARG A 965 -17.60 -5.53 4.33
C ARG A 965 -17.16 -4.21 4.95
N ILE A 966 -17.99 -3.19 4.83
CA ILE A 966 -17.78 -1.92 5.51
C ILE A 966 -17.66 -2.05 7.03
N ALA A 967 -18.31 -3.04 7.66
CA ALA A 967 -18.18 -3.32 9.09
C ALA A 967 -16.77 -3.81 9.47
N THR A 968 -15.95 -4.17 8.48
CA THR A 968 -14.54 -4.52 8.66
C THR A 968 -13.61 -3.31 8.44
N CYS A 969 -14.14 -2.20 7.92
CA CYS A 969 -13.40 -0.94 7.83
C CYS A 969 -13.42 -0.22 9.19
N PHE A 970 -12.36 0.54 9.45
CA PHE A 970 -12.16 1.19 10.73
C PHE A 970 -11.86 2.68 10.56
N GLU A 971 -12.86 3.52 10.83
CA GLU A 971 -12.78 4.97 10.79
C GLU A 971 -12.58 5.54 12.21
N HIS A 972 -11.53 6.37 12.41
CA HIS A 972 -11.28 7.02 13.70
C HIS A 972 -10.35 8.24 13.59
N ASP A 973 -10.35 9.12 14.58
CA ASP A 973 -9.45 10.28 14.69
C ASP A 973 -9.45 11.23 13.47
N ASN A 974 -10.47 11.19 12.61
CA ASN A 974 -10.58 12.06 11.45
C ASN A 974 -11.21 13.41 11.83
N PHE A 975 -10.85 14.45 11.09
CA PHE A 975 -11.31 15.83 11.25
C PHE A 975 -12.18 16.21 10.06
N PHE A 976 -13.45 15.82 10.13
CA PHE A 976 -14.42 16.09 9.07
C PHE A 976 -15.18 17.38 9.31
N ALA A 977 -15.28 18.19 8.25
CA ALA A 977 -15.95 19.50 8.23
C ALA A 977 -15.41 20.53 9.24
N VAL A 978 -14.20 20.34 9.77
CA VAL A 978 -13.50 21.34 10.61
C VAL A 978 -12.71 22.30 9.71
N LEU A 979 -13.07 23.58 9.73
CA LEU A 979 -12.45 24.61 8.89
C LEU A 979 -11.15 25.17 9.50
N PRO A 980 -10.23 25.72 8.68
CA PRO A 980 -8.96 26.28 9.17
C PRO A 980 -9.06 27.36 10.25
N ASP A 981 -10.17 28.10 10.28
CA ASP A 981 -10.45 29.17 11.24
C ASP A 981 -11.18 28.68 12.51
N GLN A 982 -11.52 27.39 12.60
CA GLN A 982 -12.25 26.82 13.73
C GLN A 982 -11.31 26.19 14.78
N PRO A 983 -11.65 26.29 16.08
CA PRO A 983 -10.95 25.54 17.12
C PRO A 983 -10.99 24.03 16.85
N GLY A 984 -9.86 23.35 17.04
CA GLY A 984 -9.73 21.91 16.78
C GLY A 984 -9.29 21.57 15.35
N PHE A 985 -9.00 22.55 14.50
CA PHE A 985 -8.36 22.31 13.20
C PHE A 985 -7.01 21.58 13.38
N PRO A 986 -6.76 20.48 12.65
CA PRO A 986 -5.59 19.64 12.86
C PRO A 986 -4.34 20.18 12.14
N ASP A 987 -3.79 21.30 12.61
CA ASP A 987 -2.60 21.94 12.03
C ASP A 987 -1.43 20.97 11.80
N ALA A 988 -1.22 20.03 12.72
CA ALA A 988 -0.13 19.06 12.61
C ALA A 988 -0.33 18.07 11.44
N VAL A 989 -1.58 17.67 11.15
CA VAL A 989 -1.91 16.84 9.99
C VAL A 989 -1.68 17.63 8.72
N VAL A 990 -2.24 18.84 8.64
CA VAL A 990 -2.14 19.71 7.46
C VAL A 990 -0.70 20.07 7.12
N ARG A 991 0.15 20.36 8.11
CA ARG A 991 1.58 20.64 7.88
C ARG A 991 2.38 19.44 7.38
N ARG A 992 1.93 18.22 7.65
CA ARG A 992 2.58 16.98 7.17
C ARG A 992 2.07 16.56 5.79
N ALA A 993 0.92 17.07 5.36
CA ALA A 993 0.32 16.72 4.08
C ALA A 993 0.97 17.49 2.92
N GLY A 994 1.12 16.81 1.79
CA GLY A 994 1.71 17.37 0.57
C GLY A 994 3.25 17.24 0.52
N PRO A 995 3.89 17.80 -0.52
CA PRO A 995 5.32 17.66 -0.74
C PRO A 995 6.15 18.25 0.41
N THR A 996 7.13 17.48 0.87
CA THR A 996 8.08 17.94 1.91
C THR A 996 8.88 19.14 1.41
N ALA A 997 8.98 20.19 2.22
CA ALA A 997 9.62 21.46 1.87
C ALA A 997 11.13 21.33 1.67
N THR A 998 11.52 20.87 0.50
CA THR A 998 12.84 21.08 -0.13
C THR A 998 12.54 21.64 -1.51
N ARG A 999 12.07 22.90 -1.53
CA ARG A 999 11.81 23.66 -2.77
C ARG A 999 13.07 23.64 -3.62
N PRO A 1000 13.09 23.04 -4.83
CA PRO A 1000 13.88 23.61 -5.89
C PRO A 1000 13.16 24.90 -6.28
N THR A 1001 13.83 26.04 -6.19
CA THR A 1001 13.37 27.24 -6.88
C THR A 1001 13.16 26.85 -8.34
N ALA A 1002 11.92 26.94 -8.83
CA ALA A 1002 11.65 26.85 -10.26
C ALA A 1002 12.58 27.84 -10.99
N PRO A 1003 13.19 27.47 -12.13
CA PRO A 1003 13.76 28.50 -12.99
C PRO A 1003 12.62 29.45 -13.32
N GLN A 1004 12.81 30.73 -12.99
CA GLN A 1004 11.89 31.78 -13.41
C GLN A 1004 11.65 31.61 -14.90
N SER A 1005 10.38 31.54 -15.29
CA SER A 1005 9.96 31.74 -16.67
C SER A 1005 10.74 32.94 -17.21
N PRO A 1006 11.41 32.86 -18.39
CA PRO A 1006 11.87 34.07 -19.05
C PRO A 1006 10.66 34.97 -19.19
N GLY A 1007 10.73 36.16 -18.59
CA GLY A 1007 9.63 37.10 -18.58
C GLY A 1007 9.16 37.42 -20.01
N GLN A 1008 7.84 37.53 -20.11
CA GLN A 1008 7.00 38.18 -21.15
C GLN A 1008 7.63 38.45 -22.53
#